data_AF-A0AAV5DFM9-F1
#
_entry.id   AF-A0AAV5DFM9-F1
#
_cell.length_a   1.000
_cell.length_b   1.000
_cell.length_c   1.000
_cell.angle_alpha   90.00
_cell.angle_beta   90.00
_cell.angle_gamma   90.00
#
_symmetry.space_group_name_H-M   'P 1'
#
loop_
_entity.id
_entity.type
_entity.pdbx_description
1 polymer ?
#
loop_
_entity_poly.entity_id
_entity_poly.type
_entity_poly.pdbx_seq_one_letter_code
_entity_poly.pdbx_strand_id
1 'polypeptide(L)'
;MESLSGDRRRRRWRAHTAEEAAATLRKAWCRLRLSARDPARVPPWDAVVLTAASPEQAALYNRQLARARNLGRFPDSTVAIAVPDPDGARIGSGAATLHAVASLTRHFAAQAFKEEIGEFLTGANGSSGDESLPAAAASFMAKKHVLLLHAGGDSKRVPWANPMGKAFLPLPYLAGDNPDGPVPLLFDHILAVSSSAGQAFKNQGGLFIMTGDVLPCFDASNLVLPDDAACIVTVPTTLDVAANHGVVVASKDGTEKENYSLCLVDNLLQKPKVNELVEGQAILDDGRALLDTGIIAARGKAWQDLVTLAYSSSKTMIKELMTNDFSFLHFGTSAEVRITWRVRIQDLISAGVSVGEDSLIYNSALCGRVRIGSQCIVVGVNLHECQGSSSSSFVLPDRHCLWEVPLVNFVERVLVYCGLHDNPKVSVEKDGTFCGKPWSNVLEDLRIQDTDLWNPANQDKCLWNARLFPVMSLPEMLNVGMWLMGSACDPDGKLASHWRKSQRLSLEELHRAIDYNQLCLDASKHQANLAADVAKACINYGLLGRNLFQLCEEMLQEDTCLEVCKELLSFLPSHEGQYSGVLPQSRGYQVKMDLLRASGDGSSACFVEEKVWTSIASETASAIKYGSKEKSRHSISSNSGNLHPRKAFVELPVRVDFVGGWSDTPPWSLERPGCVLNMAIGLNGRLPVGAKMETTDGHLGVLIEDDAGRSVYIDDPTPISSPFEQNDPFRLVKSALIVTGALGHKMLSKSGLDIKTWANVPRGSGLGTSSILAAAVVKGLFQLMEDDESDDNVARAVLVVEQIMGTGGGWQDQIGGLYPGIKCTQSFPGQPLRLQVVPLLASPQLIQELEQRLLVVFTGQVRLAHQVLQKVVTRYLRRDNILISSIKRLAELAKTEGKP
;
A
#
# COMPACT_ATOMS: atom_id res chain seq x y z
N MET A 1 -44.25 -41.43 -25.87
CA MET A 1 -43.86 -40.11 -26.40
C MET A 1 -43.22 -39.34 -25.27
N GLU A 2 -41.88 -39.30 -25.33
CA GLU A 2 -41.01 -38.15 -25.00
C GLU A 2 -41.73 -36.79 -25.05
N SER A 3 -41.34 -35.72 -24.38
CA SER A 3 -40.23 -35.39 -23.47
C SER A 3 -40.51 -33.96 -22.97
N LEU A 4 -39.77 -33.57 -21.93
CA LEU A 4 -39.27 -32.21 -21.58
C LEU A 4 -39.50 -31.86 -20.11
N SER A 5 -38.65 -32.50 -19.32
CA SER A 5 -38.01 -31.96 -18.14
C SER A 5 -37.53 -30.51 -18.33
N GLY A 6 -37.84 -29.66 -17.34
CA GLY A 6 -37.25 -28.34 -17.18
C GLY A 6 -37.11 -28.01 -15.69
N ASP A 7 -36.25 -28.74 -14.99
CA ASP A 7 -35.91 -28.49 -13.60
C ASP A 7 -35.06 -27.20 -13.51
N ARG A 8 -35.73 -26.04 -13.48
CA ARG A 8 -35.08 -24.74 -13.23
C ARG A 8 -34.59 -24.72 -11.78
N ARG A 9 -33.34 -25.15 -11.59
CA ARG A 9 -32.60 -25.05 -10.31
C ARG A 9 -32.76 -23.64 -9.73
N ARG A 10 -33.45 -23.53 -8.58
CA ARG A 10 -33.54 -22.32 -7.77
C ARG A 10 -32.13 -21.83 -7.43
N ARG A 11 -31.69 -20.73 -8.06
CA ARG A 11 -30.41 -20.05 -7.79
C ARG A 11 -30.44 -19.46 -6.37
N ARG A 12 -29.78 -20.14 -5.43
CA ARG A 12 -29.63 -19.66 -4.05
C ARG A 12 -28.39 -18.77 -3.97
N TRP A 13 -28.54 -17.47 -4.23
CA TRP A 13 -27.47 -16.48 -4.03
C TRP A 13 -27.22 -16.33 -2.51
N ARG A 14 -26.07 -16.79 -2.02
CA ARG A 14 -25.67 -16.62 -0.61
C ARG A 14 -25.18 -15.17 -0.39
N ALA A 15 -25.54 -14.58 0.74
CA ALA A 15 -24.97 -13.29 1.16
C ALA A 15 -23.46 -13.44 1.38
N HIS A 16 -22.67 -12.52 0.83
CA HIS A 16 -21.21 -12.53 1.02
C HIS A 16 -20.85 -12.25 2.48
N THR A 17 -19.93 -13.03 3.03
CA THR A 17 -19.36 -12.76 4.36
C THR A 17 -18.37 -11.59 4.29
N ALA A 18 -18.15 -10.89 5.41
CA ALA A 18 -17.17 -9.80 5.47
C ALA A 18 -15.74 -10.24 5.08
N GLU A 19 -15.42 -11.52 5.27
CA GLU A 19 -14.14 -12.13 4.90
C GLU A 19 -14.02 -12.38 3.39
N GLU A 20 -15.10 -12.76 2.71
CA GLU A 20 -15.15 -12.88 1.25
C GLU A 20 -14.96 -11.52 0.55
N ALA A 21 -15.59 -10.47 1.10
CA ALA A 21 -15.37 -9.10 0.64
C ALA A 21 -13.90 -8.68 0.82
N ALA A 22 -13.26 -9.07 1.94
CA ALA A 22 -11.86 -8.76 2.22
C ALA A 22 -10.93 -9.47 1.24
N ALA A 23 -11.20 -10.74 0.96
CA ALA A 23 -10.44 -11.53 0.00
C ALA A 23 -10.54 -10.92 -1.42
N THR A 24 -11.75 -10.49 -1.82
CA THR A 24 -11.99 -9.83 -3.11
C THR A 24 -11.22 -8.51 -3.21
N LEU A 25 -11.32 -7.67 -2.19
CA LEU A 25 -10.59 -6.40 -2.16
C LEU A 25 -9.07 -6.61 -2.14
N ARG A 26 -8.54 -7.60 -1.41
CA ARG A 26 -7.10 -7.92 -1.45
C ARG A 26 -6.61 -8.26 -2.86
N LYS A 27 -7.38 -9.04 -3.61
CA LYS A 27 -7.06 -9.35 -5.02
C LYS A 27 -7.04 -8.08 -5.87
N ALA A 28 -8.06 -7.22 -5.71
CA ALA A 28 -8.16 -5.95 -6.41
C ALA A 28 -6.95 -5.02 -6.09
N TRP A 29 -6.57 -4.93 -4.81
CA TRP A 29 -5.40 -4.18 -4.36
C TRP A 29 -4.07 -4.73 -4.90
N CYS A 30 -3.92 -6.05 -5.01
CA CYS A 30 -2.76 -6.65 -5.67
C CYS A 30 -2.66 -6.22 -7.13
N ARG A 31 -3.78 -6.23 -7.87
CA ARG A 31 -3.83 -5.78 -9.26
C ARG A 31 -3.49 -4.30 -9.39
N LEU A 32 -4.07 -3.44 -8.55
CA LEU A 32 -3.76 -2.00 -8.54
C LEU A 32 -2.26 -1.73 -8.35
N ARG A 33 -1.65 -2.38 -7.36
CA ARG A 33 -0.21 -2.24 -7.08
C ARG A 33 0.65 -2.73 -8.23
N LEU A 34 0.26 -3.82 -8.90
CA LEU A 34 0.95 -4.30 -10.10
C LEU A 34 0.81 -3.30 -11.24
N SER A 35 -0.38 -2.74 -11.43
CA SER A 35 -0.64 -1.75 -12.47
C SER A 35 0.17 -0.47 -12.31
N ALA A 36 0.34 0.00 -11.07
CA ALA A 36 1.17 1.17 -10.78
C ALA A 36 2.68 0.90 -10.94
N ARG A 37 3.14 -0.32 -10.61
CA ARG A 37 4.57 -0.66 -10.59
C ARG A 37 5.10 -1.22 -11.90
N ASP A 38 4.26 -1.94 -12.62
CA ASP A 38 4.60 -2.61 -13.86
C ASP A 38 3.44 -2.46 -14.87
N PRO A 39 3.26 -1.25 -15.44
CA PRO A 39 2.20 -0.95 -16.39
C PRO A 39 2.19 -1.86 -17.63
N ALA A 40 3.35 -2.44 -17.99
CA ALA A 40 3.48 -3.36 -19.10
C ALA A 40 2.79 -4.71 -18.84
N ARG A 41 2.75 -5.16 -17.58
CA ARG A 41 2.06 -6.40 -17.19
C ARG A 41 0.58 -6.20 -16.93
N VAL A 42 0.22 -5.09 -16.30
CA VAL A 42 -1.17 -4.74 -15.96
C VAL A 42 -1.42 -3.30 -16.39
N PRO A 43 -2.07 -3.07 -17.55
CA PRO A 43 -2.33 -1.73 -18.03
C PRO A 43 -3.11 -0.90 -17.00
N PRO A 44 -2.63 0.31 -16.65
CA PRO A 44 -3.37 1.25 -15.82
C PRO A 44 -4.49 1.91 -16.61
N TRP A 45 -5.35 2.64 -15.91
CA TRP A 45 -6.25 3.60 -16.55
C TRP A 45 -5.41 4.68 -17.27
N ASP A 46 -5.79 5.06 -18.49
CA ASP A 46 -5.18 6.20 -19.17
C ASP A 46 -5.53 7.51 -18.46
N ALA A 47 -6.75 7.59 -17.91
CA ALA A 47 -7.19 8.71 -17.12
C ALA A 47 -8.07 8.31 -15.91
N VAL A 48 -7.91 9.04 -14.80
CA VAL A 48 -8.79 9.02 -13.63
C VAL A 48 -9.36 10.42 -13.45
N VAL A 49 -10.67 10.57 -13.61
CA VAL A 49 -11.37 11.85 -13.56
C VAL A 49 -12.34 11.90 -12.40
N LEU A 50 -12.29 12.96 -11.59
CA LEU A 50 -13.27 13.20 -10.54
C LEU A 50 -14.14 14.40 -10.92
N THR A 51 -15.46 14.29 -10.80
CA THR A 51 -16.33 15.48 -10.87
C THR A 51 -16.35 16.18 -9.51
N ALA A 52 -16.37 17.51 -9.48
CA ALA A 52 -16.46 18.32 -8.27
C ALA A 52 -17.60 19.35 -8.39
N ALA A 53 -18.21 19.74 -7.27
CA ALA A 53 -19.31 20.71 -7.23
C ALA A 53 -18.86 22.15 -7.55
N SER A 54 -17.61 22.49 -7.24
CA SER A 54 -17.07 23.84 -7.41
C SER A 54 -15.57 23.81 -7.73
N PRO A 55 -15.00 24.92 -8.25
CA PRO A 55 -13.55 25.05 -8.48
C PRO A 55 -12.70 24.81 -7.22
N GLU A 56 -13.18 25.26 -6.05
CA GLU A 56 -12.50 25.07 -4.76
C GLU A 56 -12.46 23.59 -4.37
N GLN A 57 -13.57 22.87 -4.55
CA GLN A 57 -13.62 21.42 -4.33
C GLN A 57 -12.75 20.67 -5.34
N ALA A 58 -12.70 21.11 -6.60
CA ALA A 58 -11.79 20.53 -7.59
C ALA A 58 -10.31 20.73 -7.19
N ALA A 59 -9.95 21.89 -6.65
CA ALA A 59 -8.59 22.14 -6.14
C ALA A 59 -8.22 21.18 -4.99
N LEU A 60 -9.13 20.94 -4.05
CA LEU A 60 -8.99 19.93 -2.99
C LEU A 60 -8.77 18.53 -3.59
N TYR A 61 -9.61 18.12 -4.53
CA TYR A 61 -9.54 16.78 -5.15
C TYR A 61 -8.24 16.60 -5.95
N ASN A 62 -7.77 17.64 -6.64
CA ASN A 62 -6.49 17.61 -7.35
C ASN A 62 -5.31 17.38 -6.38
N ARG A 63 -5.32 17.98 -5.18
CA ARG A 63 -4.30 17.70 -4.15
C ARG A 63 -4.37 16.25 -3.66
N GLN A 64 -5.57 15.70 -3.46
CA GLN A 64 -5.73 14.30 -3.08
C GLN A 64 -5.28 13.33 -4.18
N LEU A 65 -5.52 13.66 -5.45
CA LEU A 65 -5.01 12.89 -6.59
C LEU A 65 -3.48 12.94 -6.67
N ALA A 66 -2.87 14.10 -6.43
CA ALA A 66 -1.41 14.22 -6.35
C ALA A 66 -0.84 13.36 -5.21
N ARG A 67 -1.47 13.37 -4.04
CA ARG A 67 -1.11 12.49 -2.91
C ARG A 67 -1.20 11.01 -3.29
N ALA A 68 -2.29 10.59 -3.95
CA ALA A 68 -2.46 9.21 -4.39
C ALA A 68 -1.37 8.79 -5.40
N ARG A 69 -0.96 9.69 -6.31
CA ARG A 69 0.18 9.46 -7.21
C ARG A 69 1.48 9.26 -6.44
N ASN A 70 1.79 10.14 -5.48
CA ASN A 70 2.99 10.04 -4.65
C ASN A 70 3.03 8.74 -3.83
N LEU A 71 1.87 8.23 -3.41
CA LEU A 71 1.73 6.93 -2.74
C LEU A 71 1.79 5.72 -3.71
N GLY A 72 2.03 5.96 -4.99
CA GLY A 72 2.12 4.92 -6.03
C GLY A 72 0.82 4.18 -6.27
N ARG A 73 -0.33 4.87 -6.20
CA ARG A 73 -1.65 4.27 -6.50
C ARG A 73 -1.89 4.06 -7.99
N PHE A 74 -1.27 4.90 -8.82
CA PHE A 74 -1.26 4.81 -10.27
C PHE A 74 0.05 5.42 -10.79
N PRO A 75 0.51 5.05 -11.99
CA PRO A 75 1.79 5.53 -12.52
C PRO A 75 1.69 6.98 -13.02
N ASP A 76 2.85 7.62 -13.24
CA ASP A 76 2.94 8.99 -13.76
C ASP A 76 2.33 9.14 -15.15
N SER A 77 2.24 8.04 -15.91
CA SER A 77 1.59 8.00 -17.22
C SER A 77 0.06 8.13 -17.15
N THR A 78 -0.57 7.93 -15.98
CA THR A 78 -2.01 8.10 -15.80
C THR A 78 -2.34 9.58 -15.55
N VAL A 79 -3.15 10.15 -16.42
CA VAL A 79 -3.71 11.50 -16.24
C VAL A 79 -4.74 11.46 -15.11
N ALA A 80 -4.60 12.33 -14.11
CA ALA A 80 -5.52 12.40 -12.99
C ALA A 80 -5.96 13.85 -12.79
N ILE A 81 -7.26 14.13 -12.95
CA ILE A 81 -7.81 15.48 -12.89
C ILE A 81 -9.16 15.52 -12.16
N ALA A 82 -9.40 16.57 -11.39
CA ALA A 82 -10.71 16.94 -10.91
C ALA A 82 -11.32 18.03 -11.79
N VAL A 83 -12.57 17.82 -12.22
CA VAL A 83 -13.33 18.72 -13.11
C VAL A 83 -14.50 19.30 -12.33
N PRO A 84 -14.52 20.62 -12.08
CA PRO A 84 -15.64 21.27 -11.40
C PRO A 84 -16.87 21.39 -12.31
N ASP A 85 -18.05 21.42 -11.72
CA ASP A 85 -19.26 21.86 -12.39
C ASP A 85 -19.08 23.34 -12.85
N PRO A 86 -19.48 23.70 -14.08
CA PRO A 86 -19.30 25.05 -14.62
C PRO A 86 -19.94 26.13 -13.74
N ASP A 87 -19.21 27.23 -13.53
CA ASP A 87 -19.61 28.36 -12.68
C ASP A 87 -20.01 27.96 -11.23
N GLY A 88 -19.65 26.75 -10.79
CA GLY A 88 -20.10 26.19 -9.50
C GLY A 88 -21.60 25.84 -9.46
N ALA A 89 -22.27 25.84 -10.60
CA ALA A 89 -23.70 25.52 -10.71
C ALA A 89 -23.91 24.02 -10.88
N ARG A 90 -24.86 23.45 -10.14
CA ARG A 90 -25.14 22.01 -10.20
C ARG A 90 -25.81 21.64 -11.52
N ILE A 91 -25.16 20.79 -12.30
CA ILE A 91 -25.64 20.39 -13.65
C ILE A 91 -26.14 18.94 -13.72
N GLY A 92 -26.04 18.18 -12.61
CA GLY A 92 -26.42 16.77 -12.55
C GLY A 92 -25.34 15.83 -13.10
N SER A 93 -25.43 14.53 -12.77
CA SER A 93 -24.37 13.55 -13.08
C SER A 93 -24.14 13.40 -14.59
N GLY A 94 -25.20 13.26 -15.39
CA GLY A 94 -25.06 13.10 -16.84
C GLY A 94 -24.38 14.28 -17.53
N ALA A 95 -24.75 15.52 -17.18
CA ALA A 95 -24.10 16.71 -17.72
C ALA A 95 -22.66 16.83 -17.23
N ALA A 96 -22.40 16.51 -15.95
CA ALA A 96 -21.05 16.47 -15.40
C ALA A 96 -20.18 15.42 -16.09
N THR A 97 -20.74 14.26 -16.50
CA THR A 97 -20.04 13.26 -17.32
C THR A 97 -19.60 13.85 -18.65
N LEU A 98 -20.51 14.49 -19.39
CA LEU A 98 -20.18 15.11 -20.69
C LEU A 98 -19.15 16.23 -20.52
N HIS A 99 -19.30 17.06 -19.49
CA HIS A 99 -18.33 18.12 -19.18
C HIS A 99 -16.94 17.56 -18.86
N ALA A 100 -16.88 16.53 -18.02
CA ALA A 100 -15.64 15.87 -17.64
C ALA A 100 -14.93 15.21 -18.84
N VAL A 101 -15.67 14.52 -19.71
CA VAL A 101 -15.12 13.92 -20.94
C VAL A 101 -14.58 15.00 -21.88
N ALA A 102 -15.32 16.11 -22.07
CA ALA A 102 -14.87 17.22 -22.90
C ALA A 102 -13.60 17.88 -22.33
N SER A 103 -13.55 18.10 -21.03
CA SER A 103 -12.39 18.68 -20.33
C SER A 103 -11.16 17.77 -20.38
N LEU A 104 -11.33 16.46 -20.20
CA LEU A 104 -10.26 15.47 -20.35
C LEU A 104 -9.72 15.44 -21.79
N THR A 105 -10.61 15.46 -22.78
CA THR A 105 -10.23 15.43 -24.20
C THR A 105 -9.40 16.67 -24.56
N ARG A 106 -9.80 17.86 -24.08
CA ARG A 106 -9.01 19.10 -24.25
C ARG A 106 -7.67 19.02 -23.51
N HIS A 107 -7.64 18.42 -22.33
CA HIS A 107 -6.40 18.25 -21.56
C HIS A 107 -5.39 17.39 -22.31
N PHE A 108 -5.82 16.25 -22.85
CA PHE A 108 -4.96 15.42 -23.69
C PHE A 108 -4.49 16.13 -24.96
N ALA A 109 -5.38 16.85 -25.64
CA ALA A 109 -5.02 17.62 -26.83
C ALA A 109 -3.94 18.66 -26.51
N ALA A 110 -4.07 19.40 -25.40
CA ALA A 110 -3.09 20.39 -24.94
C ALA A 110 -1.72 19.78 -24.59
N GLN A 111 -1.69 18.55 -24.05
CA GLN A 111 -0.43 17.85 -23.76
C GLN A 111 0.25 17.31 -25.03
N ALA A 112 -0.53 16.85 -26.00
CA ALA A 112 -0.02 16.30 -27.26
C ALA A 112 0.50 17.37 -28.25
N PHE A 113 0.30 18.66 -27.95
CA PHE A 113 0.94 19.80 -28.65
C PHE A 113 2.47 19.85 -28.51
N LYS A 114 3.09 18.91 -27.78
CA LYS A 114 4.56 18.77 -27.74
C LYS A 114 5.15 17.78 -28.74
N GLU A 115 4.41 16.85 -29.36
CA GLU A 115 5.06 15.88 -30.29
C GLU A 115 4.18 15.22 -31.39
N GLU A 116 2.86 15.02 -31.26
CA GLU A 116 2.14 14.10 -32.18
C GLU A 116 0.91 14.64 -32.93
N ILE A 117 0.34 15.80 -32.58
CA ILE A 117 -0.88 16.31 -33.27
C ILE A 117 -0.55 17.11 -34.55
N GLY A 118 0.72 17.48 -34.77
CA GLY A 118 1.16 18.25 -35.93
C GLY A 118 0.90 17.58 -37.28
N GLU A 119 0.96 16.24 -37.35
CA GLU A 119 0.68 15.51 -38.60
C GLU A 119 -0.82 15.23 -38.82
N PHE A 120 -1.63 15.18 -37.75
CA PHE A 120 -3.07 14.89 -37.87
C PHE A 120 -3.90 16.13 -38.22
N LEU A 121 -3.51 17.31 -37.76
CA LEU A 121 -4.21 18.57 -38.08
C LEU A 121 -3.80 19.18 -39.42
N THR A 122 -2.63 18.86 -39.96
CA THR A 122 -2.16 19.39 -41.25
C THR A 122 -2.84 18.73 -42.46
N GLY A 123 -3.42 17.54 -42.29
CA GLY A 123 -4.24 16.88 -43.32
C GLY A 123 -5.66 17.46 -43.48
N ALA A 124 -6.10 18.34 -42.58
CA ALA A 124 -7.46 18.91 -42.56
C ALA A 124 -7.57 20.33 -43.16
N ASN A 125 -6.56 20.78 -43.91
CA ASN A 125 -6.60 22.07 -44.61
C ASN A 125 -7.37 22.05 -45.95
N GLY A 126 -8.27 21.08 -46.13
CA GLY A 126 -9.19 21.04 -47.26
C GLY A 126 -10.59 20.64 -46.81
N SER A 127 -11.51 21.61 -46.79
CA SER A 127 -12.97 21.54 -46.62
C SER A 127 -13.57 21.55 -45.19
N SER A 128 -14.44 22.57 -44.98
CA SER A 128 -15.42 22.80 -43.90
C SER A 128 -14.97 22.64 -42.44
N GLY A 129 -14.58 23.75 -41.81
CA GLY A 129 -14.01 23.82 -40.45
C GLY A 129 -15.02 23.95 -39.30
N ASP A 130 -15.84 22.93 -39.05
CA ASP A 130 -16.46 22.76 -37.70
C ASP A 130 -16.77 21.28 -37.37
N GLU A 131 -17.07 20.43 -38.37
CA GLU A 131 -17.39 19.00 -38.15
C GLU A 131 -16.17 18.06 -38.04
N SER A 132 -14.96 18.49 -38.42
CA SER A 132 -13.77 17.62 -38.46
C SER A 132 -13.07 17.45 -37.09
N LEU A 133 -13.20 18.41 -36.18
CA LEU A 133 -12.58 18.38 -34.85
C LEU A 133 -13.18 17.32 -33.91
N PRO A 134 -14.52 17.19 -33.78
CA PRO A 134 -15.13 16.17 -32.93
C PRO A 134 -14.80 14.73 -33.36
N ALA A 135 -14.67 14.49 -34.67
CA ALA A 135 -14.28 13.19 -35.22
C ALA A 135 -12.81 12.86 -34.90
N ALA A 136 -11.91 13.84 -35.02
CA ALA A 136 -10.50 13.68 -34.63
C ALA A 136 -10.36 13.43 -33.11
N ALA A 137 -11.13 14.15 -32.29
CA ALA A 137 -11.18 13.95 -30.84
C ALA A 137 -11.68 12.56 -30.45
N ALA A 138 -12.75 12.08 -31.09
CA ALA A 138 -13.27 10.73 -30.88
C ALA A 138 -12.27 9.64 -31.30
N SER A 139 -11.59 9.83 -32.44
CA SER A 139 -10.53 8.92 -32.90
C SER A 139 -9.38 8.83 -31.91
N PHE A 140 -8.93 9.98 -31.36
CA PHE A 140 -7.88 10.03 -30.34
C PHE A 140 -8.29 9.32 -29.05
N MET A 141 -9.53 9.54 -28.58
CA MET A 141 -10.05 8.92 -27.35
C MET A 141 -10.45 7.45 -27.54
N ALA A 142 -10.58 6.95 -28.77
CA ALA A 142 -11.10 5.61 -29.08
C ALA A 142 -10.32 4.46 -28.44
N LYS A 143 -9.04 4.67 -28.09
CA LYS A 143 -8.18 3.68 -27.43
C LYS A 143 -7.90 3.98 -25.95
N LYS A 144 -8.46 5.07 -25.41
CA LYS A 144 -8.22 5.51 -24.03
C LYS A 144 -9.21 4.84 -23.07
N HIS A 145 -8.71 4.30 -21.97
CA HIS A 145 -9.50 3.78 -20.86
C HIS A 145 -9.62 4.86 -19.79
N VAL A 146 -10.85 5.31 -19.54
CA VAL A 146 -11.14 6.41 -18.62
C VAL A 146 -11.95 5.89 -17.45
N LEU A 147 -11.44 6.07 -16.24
CA LEU A 147 -12.20 5.96 -15.01
C LEU A 147 -12.77 7.33 -14.64
N LEU A 148 -14.08 7.44 -14.49
CA LEU A 148 -14.76 8.64 -14.02
C LEU A 148 -15.46 8.37 -12.70
N LEU A 149 -15.14 9.17 -11.68
CA LEU A 149 -15.75 9.10 -10.36
C LEU A 149 -16.64 10.32 -10.12
N HIS A 150 -17.93 10.07 -9.93
CA HIS A 150 -18.84 11.13 -9.52
C HIS A 150 -18.68 11.44 -8.04
N ALA A 151 -17.89 12.48 -7.73
CA ALA A 151 -17.58 12.90 -6.36
C ALA A 151 -18.19 14.27 -5.98
N GLY A 152 -18.86 14.96 -6.91
CA GLY A 152 -19.24 16.37 -6.76
C GLY A 152 -20.45 16.63 -5.85
N GLY A 153 -20.76 15.80 -4.86
CA GLY A 153 -21.88 16.07 -3.94
C GLY A 153 -21.48 17.00 -2.80
N ASP A 154 -22.34 17.95 -2.41
CA ASP A 154 -22.13 18.89 -1.28
C ASP A 154 -22.17 18.23 0.13
N SER A 155 -22.06 16.91 0.24
CA SER A 155 -22.21 16.07 1.46
C SER A 155 -23.12 16.64 2.57
N LYS A 156 -24.26 17.23 2.20
CA LYS A 156 -25.12 18.00 3.11
C LYS A 156 -25.67 17.17 4.28
N ARG A 157 -25.68 15.84 4.15
CA ARG A 157 -26.11 14.89 5.18
C ARG A 157 -24.96 14.30 6.01
N VAL A 158 -23.72 14.49 5.56
CA VAL A 158 -22.49 14.07 6.25
C VAL A 158 -21.54 15.28 6.25
N PRO A 159 -21.88 16.38 6.95
CA PRO A 159 -21.20 17.67 6.75
C PRO A 159 -19.72 17.65 7.16
N TRP A 160 -19.34 16.81 8.13
CA TRP A 160 -17.96 16.62 8.55
C TRP A 160 -17.06 16.01 7.46
N ALA A 161 -17.65 15.36 6.44
CA ALA A 161 -16.91 14.78 5.31
C ALA A 161 -16.64 15.79 4.19
N ASN A 162 -17.35 16.93 4.15
CA ASN A 162 -17.18 17.94 3.10
C ASN A 162 -15.76 18.48 2.94
N PRO A 163 -15.05 18.81 4.03
CA PRO A 163 -13.70 19.35 3.91
C PRO A 163 -12.70 18.39 3.29
N MET A 164 -12.98 17.08 3.32
CA MET A 164 -12.14 16.03 2.74
C MET A 164 -12.66 15.55 1.38
N GLY A 165 -13.98 15.61 1.17
CA GLY A 165 -14.70 14.93 0.11
C GLY A 165 -15.01 13.47 0.48
N LYS A 166 -16.24 13.02 0.20
CA LYS A 166 -16.66 11.64 0.55
C LYS A 166 -15.75 10.56 -0.04
N ALA A 167 -15.28 10.76 -1.28
CA ALA A 167 -14.36 9.85 -1.94
C ALA A 167 -13.03 9.70 -1.19
N PHE A 168 -12.61 10.70 -0.42
CA PHE A 168 -11.32 10.67 0.29
C PHE A 168 -11.49 10.41 1.78
N LEU A 169 -12.66 9.90 2.20
CA LEU A 169 -12.83 9.42 3.56
C LEU A 169 -11.84 8.28 3.84
N PRO A 170 -11.10 8.33 4.96
CA PRO A 170 -10.30 7.18 5.39
C PRO A 170 -11.25 6.01 5.53
N LEU A 171 -10.84 4.79 5.15
CA LEU A 171 -11.59 3.55 5.31
C LEU A 171 -10.59 2.43 5.67
N PRO A 172 -10.38 2.12 6.96
CA PRO A 172 -9.32 1.24 7.48
C PRO A 172 -9.55 -0.23 7.16
N TYR A 173 -10.46 -0.52 6.23
CA TYR A 173 -10.57 -1.82 5.61
C TYR A 173 -9.23 -2.21 4.98
N LEU A 174 -8.74 -3.42 5.26
CA LEU A 174 -7.40 -3.90 4.90
C LEU A 174 -6.22 -3.06 5.42
N ALA A 175 -6.43 -2.05 6.26
CA ALA A 175 -5.32 -1.31 6.85
C ALA A 175 -4.46 -2.22 7.77
N GLY A 176 -4.98 -3.37 8.21
CA GLY A 176 -4.22 -4.38 8.96
C GLY A 176 -3.19 -5.11 8.10
N ASP A 177 -3.41 -5.16 6.78
CA ASP A 177 -2.47 -5.75 5.83
C ASP A 177 -1.24 -4.85 5.60
N ASN A 178 -1.38 -3.55 5.92
CA ASN A 178 -0.31 -2.57 5.91
C ASN A 178 -0.35 -1.71 7.18
N PRO A 179 0.02 -2.26 8.36
CA PRO A 179 -0.05 -1.52 9.61
C PRO A 179 0.88 -0.31 9.60
N ASP A 180 1.91 -0.33 8.74
CA ASP A 180 2.96 0.68 8.59
C ASP A 180 2.64 1.79 7.58
N GLY A 181 1.60 1.64 6.76
CA GLY A 181 1.23 2.63 5.75
C GLY A 181 0.04 3.49 6.12
N PRO A 182 -0.26 4.52 5.31
CA PRO A 182 -1.43 5.37 5.54
C PRO A 182 -2.71 4.55 5.49
N VAL A 183 -3.70 4.96 6.28
CA VAL A 183 -5.05 4.40 6.23
C VAL A 183 -5.58 4.54 4.80
N PRO A 184 -5.95 3.43 4.12
CA PRO A 184 -6.50 3.51 2.78
C PRO A 184 -7.75 4.39 2.75
N LEU A 185 -7.91 5.17 1.69
CA LEU A 185 -9.11 6.00 1.50
C LEU A 185 -10.19 5.22 0.74
N LEU A 186 -11.45 5.65 0.81
CA LEU A 186 -12.53 5.12 -0.03
C LEU A 186 -12.14 5.14 -1.52
N PHE A 187 -11.53 6.23 -1.97
CA PHE A 187 -10.97 6.40 -3.31
C PHE A 187 -9.97 5.31 -3.66
N ASP A 188 -9.07 4.94 -2.73
CA ASP A 188 -8.09 3.89 -2.97
C ASP A 188 -8.76 2.54 -3.23
N HIS A 189 -9.83 2.22 -2.48
CA HIS A 189 -10.57 0.98 -2.65
C HIS A 189 -11.39 0.98 -3.95
N ILE A 190 -12.03 2.09 -4.30
CA ILE A 190 -12.72 2.26 -5.59
C ILE A 190 -11.74 2.10 -6.75
N LEU A 191 -10.56 2.71 -6.64
CA LEU A 191 -9.51 2.58 -7.64
C LEU A 191 -9.00 1.14 -7.75
N ALA A 192 -8.88 0.42 -6.64
CA ALA A 192 -8.49 -0.99 -6.64
C ALA A 192 -9.53 -1.88 -7.36
N VAL A 193 -10.81 -1.72 -7.03
CA VAL A 193 -11.91 -2.47 -7.66
C VAL A 193 -11.97 -2.16 -9.16
N SER A 194 -11.97 -0.88 -9.53
CA SER A 194 -12.02 -0.45 -10.93
C SER A 194 -10.81 -0.92 -11.75
N SER A 195 -9.59 -0.94 -11.18
CA SER A 195 -8.41 -1.50 -11.87
C SER A 195 -8.63 -2.94 -12.37
N SER A 196 -9.48 -3.71 -11.70
CA SER A 196 -9.87 -5.05 -12.11
C SER A 196 -10.89 -5.07 -13.26
N ALA A 197 -11.72 -4.03 -13.39
CA ALA A 197 -12.69 -3.88 -14.48
C ALA A 197 -12.04 -3.61 -15.84
N GLY A 198 -10.82 -3.06 -15.87
CA GLY A 198 -10.14 -2.68 -17.12
C GLY A 198 -10.05 -3.80 -18.16
N GLN A 199 -9.95 -5.07 -17.73
CA GLN A 199 -9.91 -6.21 -18.65
C GLN A 199 -11.21 -6.44 -19.44
N ALA A 200 -12.34 -5.96 -18.93
CA ALA A 200 -13.64 -6.07 -19.59
C ALA A 200 -13.70 -5.28 -20.91
N PHE A 201 -12.78 -4.32 -21.10
CA PHE A 201 -12.70 -3.49 -22.30
C PHE A 201 -11.99 -4.18 -23.48
N LYS A 202 -11.40 -5.37 -23.31
CA LYS A 202 -10.78 -6.17 -24.39
C LYS A 202 -9.80 -5.37 -25.29
N ASN A 203 -9.00 -4.49 -24.70
CA ASN A 203 -8.07 -3.58 -25.40
C ASN A 203 -8.73 -2.52 -26.31
N GLN A 204 -10.04 -2.30 -26.19
CA GLN A 204 -10.73 -1.15 -26.79
C GLN A 204 -10.83 -0.02 -25.77
N GLY A 205 -10.80 1.24 -26.20
CA GLY A 205 -11.06 2.35 -25.30
C GLY A 205 -12.50 2.33 -24.77
N GLY A 206 -12.69 3.03 -23.65
CA GLY A 206 -13.99 3.10 -23.02
C GLY A 206 -13.99 3.93 -21.74
N LEU A 207 -15.21 4.21 -21.29
CA LEU A 207 -15.50 4.93 -20.06
C LEU A 207 -16.05 3.96 -19.02
N PHE A 208 -15.50 4.01 -17.80
CA PHE A 208 -16.01 3.33 -16.64
C PHE A 208 -16.36 4.36 -15.57
N ILE A 209 -17.64 4.48 -15.24
CA ILE A 209 -18.18 5.44 -14.29
C ILE A 209 -18.47 4.70 -12.98
N MET A 210 -18.10 5.29 -11.86
CA MET A 210 -18.54 4.87 -10.53
C MET A 210 -18.94 6.09 -9.70
N THR A 211 -19.74 5.88 -8.66
CA THR A 211 -19.92 6.91 -7.62
C THR A 211 -18.69 6.99 -6.72
N GLY A 212 -18.35 8.21 -6.28
CA GLY A 212 -17.28 8.46 -5.32
C GLY A 212 -17.66 8.22 -3.86
N ASP A 213 -18.93 7.94 -3.54
CA ASP A 213 -19.39 7.82 -2.15
C ASP A 213 -19.91 6.43 -1.75
N VAL A 214 -19.75 5.43 -2.61
CA VAL A 214 -20.08 4.02 -2.33
C VAL A 214 -18.87 3.14 -2.64
N LEU A 215 -18.59 2.16 -1.78
CA LEU A 215 -17.60 1.11 -2.05
C LEU A 215 -18.31 -0.15 -2.56
N PRO A 216 -18.27 -0.45 -3.88
CA PRO A 216 -18.82 -1.69 -4.38
C PRO A 216 -17.81 -2.83 -4.17
N CYS A 217 -18.13 -3.75 -3.26
CA CYS A 217 -17.31 -4.93 -2.97
C CYS A 217 -17.71 -6.11 -3.86
N PHE A 218 -17.19 -6.17 -5.09
CA PHE A 218 -17.38 -7.29 -6.02
C PHE A 218 -16.13 -7.59 -6.84
N ASP A 219 -16.06 -8.79 -7.42
CA ASP A 219 -14.96 -9.19 -8.28
C ASP A 219 -15.14 -8.65 -9.69
N ALA A 220 -14.67 -7.41 -9.91
CA ALA A 220 -14.76 -6.74 -11.21
C ALA A 220 -13.90 -7.38 -12.32
N SER A 221 -13.04 -8.36 -11.99
CA SER A 221 -12.32 -9.10 -13.03
C SER A 221 -13.27 -9.95 -13.89
N ASN A 222 -14.39 -10.41 -13.34
CA ASN A 222 -15.37 -11.18 -14.12
C ASN A 222 -16.40 -10.31 -14.85
N LEU A 223 -16.22 -8.99 -14.86
CA LEU A 223 -17.16 -8.08 -15.52
C LEU A 223 -17.17 -8.31 -17.04
N VAL A 224 -18.38 -8.39 -17.59
CA VAL A 224 -18.60 -8.50 -19.04
C VAL A 224 -19.36 -7.27 -19.51
N LEU A 225 -18.80 -6.57 -20.49
CA LEU A 225 -19.41 -5.41 -21.14
C LEU A 225 -19.98 -5.81 -22.51
N PRO A 226 -21.10 -5.22 -22.96
CA PRO A 226 -21.58 -5.36 -24.33
C PRO A 226 -20.61 -4.71 -25.32
N ASP A 227 -20.53 -5.24 -26.55
CA ASP A 227 -19.74 -4.62 -27.62
C ASP A 227 -20.48 -3.37 -28.12
N ASP A 228 -19.75 -2.28 -28.37
CA ASP A 228 -20.26 -1.03 -28.97
C ASP A 228 -21.46 -0.36 -28.28
N ALA A 229 -21.71 -0.64 -27.00
CA ALA A 229 -22.85 -0.13 -26.24
C ALA A 229 -22.45 0.43 -24.87
N ALA A 230 -23.39 1.16 -24.26
CA ALA A 230 -23.34 1.53 -22.85
C ALA A 230 -24.20 0.58 -22.01
N CYS A 231 -23.79 0.30 -20.78
CA CYS A 231 -24.53 -0.55 -19.85
C CYS A 231 -24.47 -0.03 -18.41
N ILE A 232 -25.50 -0.36 -17.64
CA ILE A 232 -25.59 -0.13 -16.19
C ILE A 232 -25.33 -1.46 -15.49
N VAL A 233 -24.46 -1.47 -14.49
CA VAL A 233 -24.26 -2.65 -13.65
C VAL A 233 -25.28 -2.60 -12.51
N THR A 234 -26.08 -3.65 -12.37
CA THR A 234 -27.17 -3.69 -11.36
C THR A 234 -26.95 -4.83 -10.38
N VAL A 235 -27.52 -4.71 -9.18
CA VAL A 235 -27.56 -5.80 -8.20
C VAL A 235 -29.00 -6.08 -7.76
N PRO A 236 -29.46 -7.35 -7.75
CA PRO A 236 -30.78 -7.67 -7.20
C PRO A 236 -30.84 -7.41 -5.69
N THR A 237 -31.80 -6.61 -5.24
CA THR A 237 -31.98 -6.22 -3.84
C THR A 237 -33.43 -6.40 -3.36
N THR A 238 -33.64 -6.33 -2.05
CA THR A 238 -34.98 -6.42 -1.43
C THR A 238 -35.79 -5.14 -1.68
N LEU A 239 -37.12 -5.25 -1.67
CA LEU A 239 -38.02 -4.15 -2.06
C LEU A 239 -37.95 -2.93 -1.12
N ASP A 240 -37.65 -3.14 0.17
CA ASP A 240 -37.44 -2.09 1.16
C ASP A 240 -36.20 -1.24 0.86
N VAL A 241 -35.12 -1.88 0.41
CA VAL A 241 -33.92 -1.17 -0.06
C VAL A 241 -34.21 -0.48 -1.38
N ALA A 242 -34.85 -1.18 -2.33
CA ALA A 242 -35.20 -0.66 -3.65
C ALA A 242 -36.07 0.61 -3.56
N ALA A 243 -37.03 0.65 -2.63
CA ALA A 243 -37.94 1.77 -2.48
C ALA A 243 -37.26 3.10 -2.11
N ASN A 244 -36.07 3.02 -1.54
CA ASN A 244 -35.29 4.19 -1.19
C ASN A 244 -34.34 4.63 -2.32
N HIS A 245 -34.17 3.83 -3.38
CA HIS A 245 -33.10 3.95 -4.38
C HIS A 245 -33.58 3.97 -5.83
N GLY A 246 -32.67 4.21 -6.77
CA GLY A 246 -32.93 4.05 -8.21
C GLY A 246 -33.08 2.57 -8.56
N VAL A 247 -34.08 2.23 -9.35
CA VAL A 247 -34.39 0.85 -9.75
C VAL A 247 -34.47 0.76 -11.27
N VAL A 248 -33.66 -0.12 -11.84
CA VAL A 248 -33.62 -0.40 -13.27
C VAL A 248 -34.69 -1.45 -13.60
N VAL A 249 -35.52 -1.17 -14.60
CA VAL A 249 -36.46 -2.13 -15.17
C VAL A 249 -35.80 -2.75 -16.39
N ALA A 250 -35.45 -4.02 -16.29
CA ALA A 250 -34.83 -4.77 -17.38
C ALA A 250 -35.90 -5.40 -18.28
N SER A 251 -35.63 -5.40 -19.58
CA SER A 251 -36.45 -6.13 -20.55
C SER A 251 -36.44 -7.63 -20.27
N LYS A 252 -37.56 -8.28 -20.60
CA LYS A 252 -37.69 -9.75 -20.51
C LYS A 252 -36.85 -10.47 -21.56
N ASP A 253 -36.48 -9.78 -22.62
CA ASP A 253 -35.61 -10.28 -23.68
C ASP A 253 -34.14 -9.94 -23.34
N GLY A 254 -33.33 -10.98 -23.11
CA GLY A 254 -31.94 -10.83 -22.70
C GLY A 254 -31.11 -12.08 -22.89
N THR A 255 -29.80 -11.93 -22.75
CA THR A 255 -28.86 -13.06 -22.77
C THR A 255 -28.55 -13.49 -21.35
N GLU A 256 -28.93 -14.71 -20.98
CA GLU A 256 -28.55 -15.31 -19.71
C GLU A 256 -27.39 -16.30 -19.90
N LYS A 257 -26.32 -16.13 -19.12
CA LYS A 257 -25.26 -17.14 -18.97
C LYS A 257 -25.19 -17.64 -17.54
N GLU A 258 -24.31 -18.61 -17.27
CA GLU A 258 -24.17 -19.18 -15.92
C GLU A 258 -23.84 -18.13 -14.85
N ASN A 259 -23.05 -17.11 -15.20
CA ASN A 259 -22.48 -16.15 -14.25
C ASN A 259 -22.95 -14.70 -14.41
N TYR A 260 -23.72 -14.35 -15.45
CA TYR A 260 -24.25 -13.01 -15.65
C TYR A 260 -25.51 -12.99 -16.54
N SER A 261 -26.28 -11.91 -16.46
CA SER A 261 -27.43 -11.59 -17.32
C SER A 261 -27.21 -10.24 -18.00
N LEU A 262 -27.51 -10.14 -19.29
CA LEU A 262 -27.44 -8.91 -20.07
C LEU A 262 -28.79 -8.66 -20.75
N CYS A 263 -29.47 -7.59 -20.36
CA CYS A 263 -30.80 -7.22 -20.86
C CYS A 263 -30.81 -5.74 -21.29
N LEU A 264 -31.74 -5.38 -22.17
CA LEU A 264 -32.02 -3.97 -22.46
C LEU A 264 -32.67 -3.29 -21.24
N VAL A 265 -32.44 -1.99 -21.10
CA VAL A 265 -33.09 -1.17 -20.06
C VAL A 265 -34.39 -0.61 -20.63
N ASP A 266 -35.52 -1.02 -20.06
CA ASP A 266 -36.84 -0.54 -20.47
C ASP A 266 -37.22 0.75 -19.74
N ASN A 267 -36.87 0.86 -18.46
CA ASN A 267 -37.20 2.03 -17.64
C ASN A 267 -36.24 2.20 -16.44
N LEU A 268 -36.25 3.37 -15.82
CA LEU A 268 -35.56 3.69 -14.56
C LEU A 268 -36.54 4.38 -13.61
N LEU A 269 -36.79 3.77 -12.45
CA LEU A 269 -37.66 4.31 -11.41
C LEU A 269 -36.82 4.95 -10.31
N GLN A 270 -37.14 6.20 -9.94
CA GLN A 270 -36.37 6.95 -8.94
C GLN A 270 -37.06 6.94 -7.57
N LYS A 271 -36.49 6.21 -6.60
CA LYS A 271 -37.02 6.04 -5.23
C LYS A 271 -38.50 5.65 -5.21
N PRO A 272 -38.87 4.58 -5.94
CA PRO A 272 -40.26 4.23 -6.12
C PRO A 272 -40.89 3.74 -4.83
N LYS A 273 -42.18 3.98 -4.63
CA LYS A 273 -42.94 3.23 -3.61
C LYS A 273 -43.07 1.76 -4.01
N VAL A 274 -43.33 0.88 -3.04
CA VAL A 274 -43.52 -0.55 -3.32
C VAL A 274 -44.61 -0.80 -4.37
N ASN A 275 -45.69 -0.01 -4.37
CA ASN A 275 -46.74 -0.11 -5.39
C ASN A 275 -46.24 0.28 -6.78
N GLU A 276 -45.40 1.31 -6.88
CA GLU A 276 -44.82 1.78 -8.15
C GLU A 276 -43.83 0.74 -8.73
N LEU A 277 -43.15 -0.03 -7.86
CA LEU A 277 -42.33 -1.18 -8.31
C LEU A 277 -43.18 -2.27 -8.97
N VAL A 278 -44.36 -2.54 -8.42
CA VAL A 278 -45.30 -3.54 -8.97
C VAL A 278 -45.87 -3.05 -10.31
N GLU A 279 -46.38 -1.82 -10.34
CA GLU A 279 -46.98 -1.21 -11.52
C GLU A 279 -45.96 -1.06 -12.67
N GLY A 280 -44.73 -0.67 -12.32
CA GLY A 280 -43.61 -0.52 -13.26
C GLY A 280 -42.96 -1.84 -13.70
N GLN A 281 -43.49 -2.99 -13.29
CA GLN A 281 -42.94 -4.32 -13.60
C GLN A 281 -41.45 -4.48 -13.21
N ALA A 282 -41.03 -3.83 -12.13
CA ALA A 282 -39.63 -3.78 -11.68
C ALA A 282 -39.21 -4.99 -10.82
N ILE A 283 -40.13 -5.90 -10.52
CA ILE A 283 -39.93 -7.04 -9.63
C ILE A 283 -39.59 -8.29 -10.47
N LEU A 284 -38.43 -8.88 -10.17
CA LEU A 284 -37.94 -10.12 -10.77
C LEU A 284 -38.73 -11.35 -10.28
N ASP A 285 -38.57 -12.48 -10.98
CA ASP A 285 -39.23 -13.76 -10.65
C ASP A 285 -38.91 -14.27 -9.23
N ASP A 286 -37.80 -13.84 -8.64
CA ASP A 286 -37.39 -14.20 -7.28
C ASP A 286 -37.86 -13.20 -6.20
N GLY A 287 -38.67 -12.20 -6.58
CA GLY A 287 -39.25 -11.19 -5.69
C GLY A 287 -38.35 -9.99 -5.38
N ARG A 288 -37.17 -9.88 -6.01
CA ARG A 288 -36.23 -8.76 -5.84
C ARG A 288 -36.37 -7.71 -6.94
N ALA A 289 -35.76 -6.55 -6.77
CA ALA A 289 -35.67 -5.50 -7.79
C ALA A 289 -34.20 -5.21 -8.16
N LEU A 290 -33.93 -4.75 -9.39
CA LEU A 290 -32.58 -4.42 -9.84
C LEU A 290 -32.18 -3.02 -9.40
N LEU A 291 -31.31 -2.93 -8.41
CA LEU A 291 -30.78 -1.68 -7.89
C LEU A 291 -29.82 -1.04 -8.91
N ASP A 292 -29.99 0.25 -9.18
CA ASP A 292 -28.97 1.06 -9.84
C ASP A 292 -27.78 1.26 -8.88
N THR A 293 -26.62 0.70 -9.25
CA THR A 293 -25.40 0.80 -8.44
C THR A 293 -24.63 2.09 -8.66
N GLY A 294 -25.01 2.90 -9.66
CA GLY A 294 -24.24 4.05 -10.12
C GLY A 294 -22.96 3.67 -10.87
N ILE A 295 -22.81 2.40 -11.25
CA ILE A 295 -21.73 1.91 -12.11
C ILE A 295 -22.24 1.83 -13.55
N ILE A 296 -21.65 2.64 -14.43
CA ILE A 296 -21.99 2.71 -15.86
C ILE A 296 -20.73 2.47 -16.66
N ALA A 297 -20.81 1.73 -17.76
CA ALA A 297 -19.69 1.53 -18.65
C ALA A 297 -20.11 1.78 -20.10
N ALA A 298 -19.23 2.38 -20.90
CA ALA A 298 -19.40 2.54 -22.34
C ALA A 298 -18.14 2.10 -23.06
N ARG A 299 -18.27 1.30 -24.12
CA ARG A 299 -17.14 0.72 -24.86
C ARG A 299 -17.35 0.84 -26.36
N GLY A 300 -16.25 0.92 -27.11
CA GLY A 300 -16.28 0.85 -28.58
C GLY A 300 -16.99 2.07 -29.19
N LYS A 301 -17.94 1.83 -30.09
CA LYS A 301 -18.67 2.90 -30.80
C LYS A 301 -19.45 3.81 -29.84
N ALA A 302 -20.15 3.25 -28.83
CA ALA A 302 -20.86 4.06 -27.83
C ALA A 302 -19.93 5.02 -27.07
N TRP A 303 -18.68 4.61 -26.79
CA TRP A 303 -17.70 5.50 -26.18
C TRP A 303 -17.29 6.64 -27.13
N GLN A 304 -17.01 6.33 -28.40
CA GLN A 304 -16.67 7.36 -29.39
C GLN A 304 -17.80 8.36 -29.58
N ASP A 305 -19.04 7.88 -29.67
CA ASP A 305 -20.21 8.74 -29.85
C ASP A 305 -20.43 9.64 -28.62
N LEU A 306 -20.18 9.12 -27.42
CA LEU A 306 -20.20 9.93 -26.18
C LEU A 306 -19.12 11.02 -26.20
N VAL A 307 -17.91 10.71 -26.68
CA VAL A 307 -16.83 11.71 -26.84
C VAL A 307 -17.21 12.78 -27.84
N THR A 308 -17.74 12.39 -29.01
CA THR A 308 -18.23 13.33 -30.02
C THR A 308 -19.32 14.24 -29.44
N LEU A 309 -20.31 13.68 -28.76
CA LEU A 309 -21.38 14.43 -28.10
C LEU A 309 -20.83 15.43 -27.06
N ALA A 310 -19.92 14.97 -26.19
CA ALA A 310 -19.29 15.79 -25.18
C ALA A 310 -18.49 16.95 -25.79
N TYR A 311 -17.75 16.69 -26.86
CA TYR A 311 -16.89 17.68 -27.50
C TYR A 311 -17.71 18.74 -28.27
N SER A 312 -18.73 18.31 -29.01
CA SER A 312 -19.57 19.17 -29.86
C SER A 312 -20.61 19.99 -29.10
N SER A 313 -21.25 19.40 -28.07
CA SER A 313 -22.50 19.94 -27.53
C SER A 313 -22.44 20.33 -26.05
N SER A 314 -21.32 20.07 -25.35
CA SER A 314 -21.23 20.32 -23.90
C SER A 314 -21.61 21.75 -23.52
N LYS A 315 -21.11 22.78 -24.20
CA LYS A 315 -21.40 24.17 -23.80
C LYS A 315 -22.87 24.56 -23.95
N THR A 316 -23.52 24.16 -25.04
CA THR A 316 -24.92 24.53 -25.31
C THR A 316 -25.89 23.73 -24.43
N MET A 317 -25.69 22.42 -24.34
CA MET A 317 -26.55 21.53 -23.54
C MET A 317 -26.41 21.80 -22.03
N ILE A 318 -25.20 22.07 -21.55
CA ILE A 318 -24.98 22.46 -20.15
C ILE A 318 -25.68 23.79 -19.85
N LYS A 319 -25.61 24.77 -20.76
CA LYS A 319 -26.28 26.06 -20.59
C LYS A 319 -27.80 25.92 -20.51
N GLU A 320 -28.40 25.03 -21.31
CA GLU A 320 -29.84 24.72 -21.24
C GLU A 320 -30.21 23.96 -19.94
N LEU A 321 -29.35 23.05 -19.47
CA LEU A 321 -29.58 22.32 -18.21
C LEU A 321 -29.42 23.22 -16.98
N MET A 322 -28.54 24.24 -17.03
CA MET A 322 -28.40 25.25 -15.97
C MET A 322 -29.64 26.15 -15.84
N THR A 323 -30.46 26.28 -16.88
CA THR A 323 -31.69 27.10 -16.85
C THR A 323 -32.92 26.36 -16.32
N ASN A 324 -32.83 25.05 -16.08
CA ASN A 324 -33.94 24.23 -15.59
C ASN A 324 -33.68 23.80 -14.14
N ASP A 325 -34.60 24.13 -13.23
CA ASP A 325 -34.51 23.75 -11.81
C ASP A 325 -34.78 22.25 -11.64
N PHE A 326 -33.70 21.46 -11.56
CA PHE A 326 -33.77 20.04 -11.20
C PHE A 326 -33.52 19.85 -9.70
N SER A 327 -34.42 19.13 -9.03
CA SER A 327 -34.26 18.75 -7.63
C SER A 327 -33.49 17.43 -7.51
N PHE A 328 -32.29 17.48 -6.91
CA PHE A 328 -31.43 16.31 -6.72
C PHE A 328 -31.50 15.79 -5.27
N LEU A 329 -31.66 14.47 -5.12
CA LEU A 329 -31.92 13.82 -3.84
C LEU A 329 -30.79 12.84 -3.45
N HIS A 330 -29.88 13.30 -2.59
CA HIS A 330 -28.68 12.55 -2.14
C HIS A 330 -28.94 11.60 -0.96
N PHE A 331 -28.10 10.56 -0.84
CA PHE A 331 -28.15 9.50 0.18
C PHE A 331 -27.27 9.73 1.42
N GLY A 332 -27.75 9.18 2.53
CA GLY A 332 -27.06 8.71 3.74
C GLY A 332 -26.81 9.69 4.89
N THR A 333 -26.88 9.20 6.14
CA THR A 333 -26.48 9.88 7.39
C THR A 333 -25.05 9.47 7.80
N SER A 334 -24.42 10.16 8.76
CA SER A 334 -23.08 9.79 9.25
C SER A 334 -23.00 8.35 9.81
N ALA A 335 -24.13 7.76 10.19
CA ALA A 335 -24.21 6.39 10.69
C ALA A 335 -24.06 5.31 9.61
N GLU A 336 -24.34 5.62 8.34
CA GLU A 336 -24.17 4.67 7.23
C GLU A 336 -22.69 4.54 6.82
N VAL A 337 -21.87 5.54 7.14
CA VAL A 337 -20.40 5.48 6.99
C VAL A 337 -19.80 4.43 7.95
N ARG A 338 -20.56 3.93 8.94
CA ARG A 338 -20.08 3.13 10.09
C ARG A 338 -19.58 1.70 9.81
N ILE A 339 -19.80 1.12 8.63
CA ILE A 339 -19.80 -0.36 8.48
C ILE A 339 -18.48 -1.06 8.86
N THR A 340 -17.31 -0.40 8.97
CA THR A 340 -16.07 -1.10 9.41
C THR A 340 -15.00 -0.21 10.06
N TRP A 341 -15.29 0.45 11.19
CA TRP A 341 -14.25 1.15 11.97
C TRP A 341 -13.91 0.34 13.21
N ARG A 342 -12.65 -0.11 13.33
CA ARG A 342 -12.04 -0.41 14.64
C ARG A 342 -11.13 0.78 14.95
N VAL A 343 -11.22 1.29 16.18
CA VAL A 343 -10.46 2.44 16.68
C VAL A 343 -9.03 2.37 16.16
N ARG A 344 -8.69 3.29 15.26
CA ARG A 344 -7.33 3.45 14.78
C ARG A 344 -7.01 4.93 14.72
N ILE A 345 -5.99 5.30 15.47
CA ILE A 345 -5.56 6.66 15.75
C ILE A 345 -4.47 6.97 14.74
N GLN A 346 -4.74 7.88 13.80
CA GLN A 346 -3.72 8.48 12.94
C GLN A 346 -3.52 9.92 13.41
N ASP A 347 -3.28 10.07 14.72
CA ASP A 347 -3.45 11.32 15.46
C ASP A 347 -2.46 11.39 16.61
N LEU A 348 -2.14 12.60 17.04
CA LEU A 348 -1.32 12.82 18.24
C LEU A 348 -2.25 12.81 19.47
N ILE A 349 -2.27 11.70 20.20
CA ILE A 349 -3.05 11.57 21.45
C ILE A 349 -2.09 11.53 22.63
N SER A 350 -2.17 12.54 23.51
CA SER A 350 -1.33 12.61 24.71
C SER A 350 -1.84 11.70 25.83
N ALA A 351 -0.99 11.48 26.83
CA ALA A 351 -1.44 10.95 28.12
C ALA A 351 -2.56 11.84 28.68
N GLY A 352 -3.66 11.24 29.17
CA GLY A 352 -4.82 11.94 29.72
C GLY A 352 -6.08 11.93 28.84
N VAL A 353 -5.97 11.50 27.58
CA VAL A 353 -7.11 11.34 26.66
C VAL A 353 -7.69 9.93 26.74
N SER A 354 -9.02 9.81 26.72
CA SER A 354 -9.72 8.53 26.61
C SER A 354 -10.64 8.52 25.39
N VAL A 355 -10.69 7.41 24.68
CA VAL A 355 -11.48 7.24 23.45
C VAL A 355 -12.30 5.96 23.58
N GLY A 356 -13.62 6.09 23.44
CA GLY A 356 -14.56 4.97 23.47
C GLY A 356 -14.46 4.09 22.22
N GLU A 357 -15.09 2.92 22.30
CA GLU A 357 -15.05 1.91 21.24
C GLU A 357 -15.75 2.41 19.96
N ASP A 358 -15.32 1.89 18.81
CA ASP A 358 -15.86 2.20 17.48
C ASP A 358 -15.89 3.69 17.10
N SER A 359 -15.04 4.51 17.74
CA SER A 359 -14.86 5.92 17.41
C SER A 359 -13.79 6.13 16.33
N LEU A 360 -14.03 7.08 15.43
CA LEU A 360 -13.10 7.56 14.42
C LEU A 360 -12.49 8.88 14.89
N ILE A 361 -11.17 8.91 15.02
CA ILE A 361 -10.40 10.14 15.15
C ILE A 361 -9.53 10.23 13.91
N TYR A 362 -9.54 11.39 13.26
CA TYR A 362 -8.78 11.61 12.04
C TYR A 362 -8.27 13.03 11.94
N ASN A 363 -6.98 13.17 11.62
CA ASN A 363 -6.31 14.44 11.41
C ASN A 363 -6.51 15.42 12.58
N SER A 364 -6.49 14.90 13.80
CA SER A 364 -6.76 15.63 15.04
C SER A 364 -5.57 15.53 15.99
N ALA A 365 -5.34 16.54 16.81
CA ALA A 365 -4.35 16.50 17.89
C ALA A 365 -5.08 16.71 19.21
N LEU A 366 -5.11 15.69 20.08
CA LEU A 366 -5.85 15.74 21.33
C LEU A 366 -4.88 15.62 22.50
N CYS A 367 -4.82 16.66 23.32
CA CYS A 367 -3.99 16.72 24.52
C CYS A 367 -4.80 17.11 25.76
N GLY A 368 -4.34 16.66 26.94
CA GLY A 368 -4.94 17.01 28.23
C GLY A 368 -6.14 16.13 28.63
N ARG A 369 -7.03 16.66 29.47
CA ARG A 369 -8.19 15.93 30.02
C ARG A 369 -9.36 15.89 29.04
N VAL A 370 -9.23 15.10 27.98
CA VAL A 370 -10.26 14.90 26.94
C VAL A 370 -10.87 13.50 27.05
N ARG A 371 -12.20 13.40 27.04
CA ARG A 371 -12.92 12.12 26.94
C ARG A 371 -13.80 12.11 25.71
N ILE A 372 -13.51 11.20 24.79
CA ILE A 372 -14.33 10.93 23.61
C ILE A 372 -15.12 9.66 23.89
N GLY A 373 -16.45 9.75 23.79
CA GLY A 373 -17.36 8.62 23.93
C GLY A 373 -17.19 7.56 22.84
N SER A 374 -18.03 6.54 22.91
CA SER A 374 -18.08 5.45 21.92
C SER A 374 -18.87 5.88 20.69
N GLN A 375 -18.51 5.35 19.52
CA GLN A 375 -19.16 5.63 18.23
C GLN A 375 -19.15 7.13 17.87
N CYS A 376 -18.08 7.83 18.18
CA CYS A 376 -17.90 9.24 17.85
C CYS A 376 -17.09 9.44 16.57
N ILE A 377 -17.26 10.59 15.92
CA ILE A 377 -16.45 11.02 14.77
C ILE A 377 -15.77 12.35 15.12
N VAL A 378 -14.45 12.37 15.17
CA VAL A 378 -13.65 13.57 15.45
C VAL A 378 -12.72 13.83 14.27
N VAL A 379 -12.87 14.98 13.61
CA VAL A 379 -12.13 15.31 12.38
C VAL A 379 -11.52 16.69 12.46
N GLY A 380 -10.20 16.80 12.25
CA GLY A 380 -9.53 18.09 12.11
C GLY A 380 -9.39 18.90 13.40
N VAL A 381 -9.66 18.32 14.58
CA VAL A 381 -9.75 19.07 15.84
C VAL A 381 -8.40 19.10 16.54
N ASN A 382 -7.90 20.29 16.87
CA ASN A 382 -6.62 20.45 17.60
C ASN A 382 -6.85 21.03 19.01
N LEU A 383 -6.91 20.15 20.01
CA LEU A 383 -7.02 20.49 21.42
C LEU A 383 -5.65 20.39 22.09
N HIS A 384 -4.94 21.51 22.23
CA HIS A 384 -3.72 21.58 23.05
C HIS A 384 -4.07 22.01 24.48
N GLU A 385 -3.28 21.58 25.48
CA GLU A 385 -3.44 22.08 26.85
C GLU A 385 -3.40 23.61 26.85
N CYS A 386 -4.51 24.25 27.21
CA CYS A 386 -4.53 25.67 27.49
C CYS A 386 -3.63 25.91 28.71
N GLN A 387 -2.36 26.28 28.46
CA GLN A 387 -1.45 26.73 29.49
C GLN A 387 -2.07 27.99 30.15
N GLY A 388 -2.71 27.81 31.31
CA GLY A 388 -3.24 28.92 32.10
C GLY A 388 -4.50 28.67 32.92
N SER A 389 -5.28 27.60 32.67
CA SER A 389 -6.49 27.33 33.48
C SER A 389 -6.62 25.85 33.87
N SER A 390 -6.55 25.57 35.16
CA SER A 390 -6.38 24.25 35.76
C SER A 390 -7.65 23.38 35.89
N SER A 391 -8.76 23.60 35.15
CA SER A 391 -10.00 22.82 35.45
C SER A 391 -10.91 22.32 34.32
N SER A 392 -10.85 22.77 33.06
CA SER A 392 -11.85 22.33 32.07
C SER A 392 -11.46 20.99 31.42
N SER A 393 -12.10 19.90 31.85
CA SER A 393 -12.11 18.64 31.09
C SER A 393 -13.14 18.73 29.96
N PHE A 394 -12.77 18.38 28.73
CA PHE A 394 -13.71 18.29 27.63
C PHE A 394 -14.27 16.86 27.50
N VAL A 395 -15.58 16.74 27.29
CA VAL A 395 -16.26 15.45 27.12
C VAL A 395 -17.14 15.52 25.88
N LEU A 396 -16.83 14.69 24.89
CA LEU A 396 -17.70 14.41 23.75
C LEU A 396 -18.52 13.15 24.07
N PRO A 397 -19.86 13.23 24.20
CA PRO A 397 -20.68 12.05 24.53
C PRO A 397 -20.68 11.02 23.40
N ASP A 398 -21.10 9.79 23.74
CA ASP A 398 -21.28 8.71 22.77
C ASP A 398 -22.14 9.15 21.58
N ARG A 399 -21.85 8.61 20.39
CA ARG A 399 -22.62 8.85 19.16
C ARG A 399 -22.68 10.32 18.74
N HIS A 400 -21.60 11.08 18.93
CA HIS A 400 -21.49 12.48 18.48
C HIS A 400 -20.39 12.67 17.44
N CYS A 401 -20.60 13.66 16.57
CA CYS A 401 -19.61 14.15 15.63
C CYS A 401 -19.05 15.48 16.13
N LEU A 402 -17.75 15.70 15.97
CA LEU A 402 -17.03 16.92 16.29
C LEU A 402 -16.02 17.22 15.19
N TRP A 403 -16.07 18.42 14.61
CA TRP A 403 -15.05 18.83 13.65
C TRP A 403 -14.84 20.33 13.66
N GLU A 404 -13.65 20.75 13.23
CA GLU A 404 -13.25 22.15 13.19
C GLU A 404 -13.16 22.64 11.74
N VAL A 405 -13.68 23.83 11.46
CA VAL A 405 -13.75 24.39 10.10
C VAL A 405 -13.13 25.79 10.08
N PRO A 406 -12.08 26.04 9.27
CA PRO A 406 -11.62 27.39 8.98
C PRO A 406 -12.58 28.06 8.00
N LEU A 407 -12.86 29.35 8.22
CA LEU A 407 -13.77 30.12 7.37
C LEU A 407 -13.04 31.25 6.66
N VAL A 408 -13.45 31.51 5.43
CA VAL A 408 -12.95 32.63 4.62
C VAL A 408 -13.30 33.94 5.33
N ASN A 409 -12.31 34.82 5.52
CA ASN A 409 -12.40 36.11 6.21
C ASN A 409 -12.60 36.06 7.74
N PHE A 410 -12.48 34.89 8.38
CA PHE A 410 -12.45 34.78 9.84
C PHE A 410 -11.06 34.36 10.31
N VAL A 411 -10.56 35.00 11.36
CA VAL A 411 -9.30 34.58 12.03
C VAL A 411 -9.55 33.33 12.88
N GLU A 412 -10.75 33.22 13.44
CA GLU A 412 -11.17 32.13 14.30
C GLU A 412 -11.76 30.97 13.49
N ARG A 413 -11.49 29.75 13.94
CA ARG A 413 -12.11 28.53 13.42
C ARG A 413 -13.44 28.31 14.12
N VAL A 414 -14.37 27.61 13.47
CA VAL A 414 -15.65 27.24 14.09
C VAL A 414 -15.65 25.76 14.41
N LEU A 415 -15.97 25.43 15.66
CA LEU A 415 -16.18 24.07 16.13
C LEU A 415 -17.63 23.67 15.91
N VAL A 416 -17.82 22.57 15.20
CA VAL A 416 -19.14 22.05 14.83
C VAL A 416 -19.37 20.71 15.54
N TYR A 417 -20.56 20.54 16.11
CA TYR A 417 -20.97 19.33 16.83
C TYR A 417 -22.42 18.98 16.54
N CYS A 418 -22.71 17.69 16.40
CA CYS A 418 -24.05 17.15 16.24
C CYS A 418 -24.06 15.65 16.60
N GLY A 419 -25.23 15.03 16.61
CA GLY A 419 -25.38 13.60 16.78
C GLY A 419 -25.00 12.83 15.52
N LEU A 420 -24.42 11.64 15.70
CA LEU A 420 -24.03 10.73 14.62
C LEU A 420 -25.21 10.36 13.70
N HIS A 421 -26.40 10.25 14.27
CA HIS A 421 -27.61 9.86 13.54
C HIS A 421 -28.45 11.04 13.07
N ASP A 422 -28.04 12.28 13.38
CA ASP A 422 -28.79 13.45 12.94
C ASP A 422 -28.74 13.55 11.41
N ASN A 423 -29.91 13.79 10.79
CA ASN A 423 -30.00 14.10 9.37
C ASN A 423 -30.24 15.60 9.22
N PRO A 424 -29.25 16.40 8.79
CA PRO A 424 -29.34 17.85 8.76
C PRO A 424 -30.54 18.42 8.00
N LYS A 425 -31.11 17.66 7.06
CA LYS A 425 -32.18 18.09 6.16
C LYS A 425 -33.58 17.66 6.60
N VAL A 426 -33.72 16.86 7.65
CA VAL A 426 -35.04 16.49 8.17
C VAL A 426 -35.57 17.68 8.98
N SER A 427 -36.77 18.13 8.65
CA SER A 427 -37.40 19.27 9.33
C SER A 427 -37.90 18.89 10.71
N VAL A 428 -38.07 19.90 11.57
CA VAL A 428 -38.65 19.74 12.92
C VAL A 428 -40.01 19.03 12.85
N GLU A 429 -40.83 19.33 11.84
CA GLU A 429 -42.15 18.71 11.63
C GLU A 429 -42.09 17.23 11.21
N LYS A 430 -40.93 16.76 10.73
CA LYS A 430 -40.70 15.38 10.26
C LYS A 430 -39.76 14.64 11.21
N ASP A 431 -39.86 14.91 12.50
CA ASP A 431 -39.04 14.30 13.56
C ASP A 431 -37.53 14.53 13.43
N GLY A 432 -37.15 15.73 12.98
CA GLY A 432 -35.74 16.15 12.96
C GLY A 432 -35.11 16.17 14.35
N THR A 433 -33.82 15.85 14.42
CA THR A 433 -33.07 15.75 15.68
C THR A 433 -31.82 16.65 15.69
N PHE A 434 -31.37 16.98 16.90
CA PHE A 434 -30.07 17.56 17.19
C PHE A 434 -29.45 16.84 18.40
N CYS A 435 -28.20 16.41 18.27
CA CYS A 435 -27.51 15.56 19.25
C CYS A 435 -28.30 14.28 19.58
N GLY A 436 -29.00 13.73 18.57
CA GLY A 436 -29.85 12.54 18.73
C GLY A 436 -31.15 12.76 19.52
N LYS A 437 -31.49 14.00 19.88
CA LYS A 437 -32.73 14.36 20.58
C LYS A 437 -33.69 15.10 19.63
N PRO A 438 -35.02 14.88 19.74
CA PRO A 438 -36.01 15.70 19.04
C PRO A 438 -35.88 17.17 19.38
N TRP A 439 -36.09 18.05 18.40
CA TRP A 439 -35.96 19.50 18.59
C TRP A 439 -36.82 20.07 19.72
N SER A 440 -38.03 19.54 19.93
CA SER A 440 -38.90 19.95 21.04
C SER A 440 -38.19 19.85 22.39
N ASN A 441 -37.51 18.73 22.62
CA ASN A 441 -36.81 18.44 23.88
C ASN A 441 -35.54 19.28 23.99
N VAL A 442 -34.85 19.51 22.87
CA VAL A 442 -33.64 20.37 22.83
C VAL A 442 -33.98 21.81 23.24
N LEU A 443 -35.06 22.38 22.68
CA LEU A 443 -35.49 23.75 23.00
C LEU A 443 -35.88 23.89 24.48
N GLU A 444 -36.59 22.89 25.02
CA GLU A 444 -37.00 22.84 26.42
C GLU A 444 -35.80 22.66 27.37
N ASP A 445 -34.98 21.63 27.16
CA ASP A 445 -33.81 21.30 27.99
C ASP A 445 -32.82 22.47 28.08
N LEU A 446 -32.56 23.13 26.95
CA LEU A 446 -31.59 24.23 26.85
C LEU A 446 -32.20 25.60 27.14
N ARG A 447 -33.54 25.69 27.33
CA ARG A 447 -34.28 26.94 27.54
C ARG A 447 -34.00 27.96 26.44
N ILE A 448 -34.02 27.53 25.18
CA ILE A 448 -33.84 28.36 23.98
C ILE A 448 -35.13 28.42 23.16
N GLN A 449 -35.34 29.53 22.46
CA GLN A 449 -36.55 29.74 21.63
C GLN A 449 -36.25 29.42 20.17
N ASP A 450 -37.29 29.15 19.37
CA ASP A 450 -37.12 28.90 17.94
C ASP A 450 -36.54 30.11 17.18
N THR A 451 -36.92 31.33 17.59
CA THR A 451 -36.36 32.59 17.09
C THR A 451 -34.88 32.78 17.43
N ASP A 452 -34.35 32.06 18.42
CA ASP A 452 -32.91 32.08 18.69
C ASP A 452 -32.13 31.37 17.57
N LEU A 453 -32.76 30.44 16.82
CA LEU A 453 -32.10 29.54 15.87
C LEU A 453 -32.44 29.82 14.41
N TRP A 454 -33.70 30.11 14.11
CA TRP A 454 -34.21 30.26 12.75
C TRP A 454 -34.79 31.64 12.51
N ASN A 455 -34.64 32.14 11.29
CA ASN A 455 -35.33 33.33 10.83
C ASN A 455 -36.81 32.96 10.55
N PRO A 456 -37.79 33.82 10.89
CA PRO A 456 -39.19 33.62 10.51
C PRO A 456 -39.44 33.31 9.03
N ALA A 457 -38.52 33.73 8.14
CA ALA A 457 -38.59 33.43 6.70
C ALA A 457 -38.18 32.00 6.31
N ASN A 458 -37.66 31.17 7.22
CA ASN A 458 -37.28 29.79 6.91
C ASN A 458 -38.53 28.89 6.77
N GLN A 459 -38.78 28.39 5.54
CA GLN A 459 -39.93 27.51 5.25
C GLN A 459 -39.83 26.11 5.88
N ASP A 460 -38.61 25.54 5.97
CA ASP A 460 -38.35 24.22 6.55
C ASP A 460 -37.29 24.34 7.67
N LYS A 461 -37.72 24.46 8.93
CA LYS A 461 -36.82 24.54 10.10
C LYS A 461 -36.09 23.19 10.28
N CYS A 462 -34.77 23.16 10.17
CA CYS A 462 -33.95 21.94 10.32
C CYS A 462 -32.54 22.28 10.84
N LEU A 463 -31.73 21.25 11.13
CA LEU A 463 -30.34 21.44 11.58
C LEU A 463 -29.47 22.14 10.51
N TRP A 464 -29.74 21.93 9.22
CA TRP A 464 -28.99 22.56 8.14
C TRP A 464 -29.02 24.09 8.17
N ASN A 465 -30.16 24.69 8.56
CA ASN A 465 -30.36 26.14 8.59
C ASN A 465 -30.47 26.74 10.01
N ALA A 466 -30.27 25.94 11.06
CA ALA A 466 -30.26 26.41 12.44
C ALA A 466 -28.93 27.13 12.77
N ARG A 467 -28.99 28.37 13.24
CA ARG A 467 -27.80 29.14 13.68
C ARG A 467 -27.32 28.72 15.06
N LEU A 468 -26.66 27.57 15.11
CA LEU A 468 -26.18 26.94 16.33
C LEU A 468 -24.72 27.28 16.67
N PHE A 469 -23.86 27.38 15.66
CA PHE A 469 -22.41 27.32 15.86
C PHE A 469 -21.83 28.71 16.07
N PRO A 470 -21.34 29.03 17.28
CA PRO A 470 -20.80 30.36 17.56
C PRO A 470 -19.40 30.55 16.99
N VAL A 471 -19.10 31.78 16.59
CA VAL A 471 -17.73 32.23 16.25
C VAL A 471 -17.15 32.90 17.50
N MET A 472 -16.24 32.20 18.18
CA MET A 472 -15.62 32.61 19.45
C MET A 472 -14.31 31.84 19.67
N SER A 473 -13.62 32.09 20.79
CA SER A 473 -12.39 31.35 21.12
C SER A 473 -12.65 29.86 21.36
N LEU A 474 -11.66 28.99 21.07
CA LEU A 474 -11.79 27.54 21.23
C LEU A 474 -12.27 27.11 22.64
N PRO A 475 -11.74 27.65 23.76
CA PRO A 475 -12.23 27.30 25.09
C PRO A 475 -13.71 27.66 25.31
N GLU A 476 -14.16 28.80 24.79
CA GLU A 476 -15.56 29.23 24.88
C GLU A 476 -16.46 28.31 24.03
N MET A 477 -16.03 27.98 22.80
CA MET A 477 -16.75 27.03 21.94
C MET A 477 -16.90 25.66 22.58
N LEU A 478 -15.86 25.15 23.26
CA LEU A 478 -15.92 23.86 23.96
C LEU A 478 -16.92 23.88 25.11
N ASN A 479 -16.96 24.95 25.91
CA ASN A 479 -17.91 25.10 27.00
C ASN A 479 -19.36 25.21 26.51
N VAL A 480 -19.60 26.04 25.50
CA VAL A 480 -20.91 26.19 24.86
C VAL A 480 -21.35 24.90 24.18
N GLY A 481 -20.43 24.22 23.50
CA GLY A 481 -20.69 22.92 22.86
C GLY A 481 -21.06 21.84 23.86
N MET A 482 -20.36 21.73 25.00
CA MET A 482 -20.74 20.80 26.06
C MET A 482 -22.14 21.09 26.61
N TRP A 483 -22.54 22.36 26.72
CA TRP A 483 -23.90 22.72 27.11
C TRP A 483 -24.93 22.34 26.05
N LEU A 484 -24.70 22.67 24.77
CA LEU A 484 -25.62 22.35 23.67
C LEU A 484 -25.79 20.83 23.43
N MET A 485 -24.77 20.03 23.73
CA MET A 485 -24.85 18.56 23.71
C MET A 485 -25.51 17.97 24.98
N GLY A 486 -25.81 18.80 25.99
CA GLY A 486 -26.38 18.37 27.27
C GLY A 486 -25.38 17.76 28.26
N SER A 487 -24.07 17.88 28.01
CA SER A 487 -22.98 17.40 28.86
C SER A 487 -22.64 18.33 30.02
N ALA A 488 -23.00 19.62 29.91
CA ALA A 488 -22.79 20.63 30.93
C ALA A 488 -24.11 21.33 31.29
N CYS A 489 -24.34 21.58 32.58
CA CYS A 489 -25.49 22.32 33.06
C CYS A 489 -25.20 23.83 33.05
N ASP A 490 -26.21 24.64 32.73
CA ASP A 490 -26.16 26.11 32.82
C ASP A 490 -27.22 26.64 33.80
N PRO A 491 -27.10 26.36 35.12
CA PRO A 491 -28.12 26.73 36.10
C PRO A 491 -28.31 28.25 36.20
N ASP A 492 -27.23 29.02 36.01
CA ASP A 492 -27.21 30.48 36.07
C ASP A 492 -27.60 31.16 34.73
N GLY A 493 -27.81 30.39 33.65
CA GLY A 493 -28.11 30.93 32.31
C GLY A 493 -26.96 31.71 31.66
N LYS A 494 -25.73 31.58 32.16
CA LYS A 494 -24.56 32.34 31.70
C LYS A 494 -24.11 31.88 30.31
N LEU A 495 -24.04 30.57 30.08
CA LEU A 495 -23.66 30.01 28.79
C LEU A 495 -24.70 30.32 27.73
N ALA A 496 -25.98 30.19 28.06
CA ALA A 496 -27.09 30.51 27.15
C ALA A 496 -27.13 32.00 26.79
N SER A 497 -26.87 32.89 27.76
CA SER A 497 -26.78 34.34 27.51
C SER A 497 -25.59 34.69 26.62
N HIS A 498 -24.43 34.08 26.89
CA HIS A 498 -23.22 34.28 26.09
C HIS A 498 -23.39 33.76 24.65
N TRP A 499 -23.95 32.56 24.48
CA TRP A 499 -24.26 31.98 23.17
C TRP A 499 -25.21 32.87 22.36
N ARG A 500 -26.30 33.41 22.95
CA ARG A 500 -27.22 34.30 22.24
C ARG A 500 -26.57 35.59 21.73
N LYS A 501 -25.63 36.15 22.48
CA LYS A 501 -24.90 37.38 22.12
C LYS A 501 -23.83 37.16 21.07
N SER A 502 -23.36 35.92 20.90
CA SER A 502 -22.33 35.58 19.92
C SER A 502 -22.87 35.62 18.49
N GLN A 503 -21.98 35.91 17.55
CA GLN A 503 -22.25 35.68 16.13
C GLN A 503 -22.34 34.17 15.89
N ARG A 504 -23.47 33.70 15.35
CA ARG A 504 -23.75 32.28 15.15
C ARG A 504 -24.04 31.97 13.70
N LEU A 505 -23.54 30.82 13.25
CA LEU A 505 -23.68 30.33 11.89
C LEU A 505 -24.47 29.03 11.87
N SER A 506 -25.17 28.82 10.77
CA SER A 506 -25.78 27.54 10.41
C SER A 506 -24.83 26.66 9.59
N LEU A 507 -25.13 25.36 9.45
CA LEU A 507 -24.36 24.47 8.57
C LEU A 507 -24.36 24.98 7.11
N GLU A 508 -25.47 25.56 6.67
CA GLU A 508 -25.60 26.18 5.35
C GLU A 508 -24.63 27.34 5.15
N GLU A 509 -24.57 28.26 6.12
CA GLU A 509 -23.68 29.42 6.08
C GLU A 509 -22.21 28.98 6.19
N LEU A 510 -21.91 28.04 7.09
CA LEU A 510 -20.59 27.44 7.23
C LEU A 510 -20.14 26.80 5.92
N HIS A 511 -20.99 26.01 5.27
CA HIS A 511 -20.67 25.31 4.02
C HIS A 511 -20.27 26.27 2.89
N ARG A 512 -20.88 27.45 2.81
CA ARG A 512 -20.55 28.48 1.80
C ARG A 512 -19.27 29.24 2.12
N ALA A 513 -18.85 29.25 3.38
CA ALA A 513 -17.75 30.06 3.87
C ALA A 513 -16.50 29.25 4.22
N ILE A 514 -16.44 27.93 3.93
CA ILE A 514 -15.27 27.10 4.24
C ILE A 514 -14.04 27.58 3.48
N ASP A 515 -12.93 27.79 4.19
CA ASP A 515 -11.62 27.98 3.58
C ASP A 515 -10.98 26.62 3.27
N TYR A 516 -11.26 26.09 2.08
CA TYR A 516 -10.70 24.82 1.63
C TYR A 516 -9.18 24.84 1.48
N ASN A 517 -8.59 26.01 1.19
CA ASN A 517 -7.15 26.13 1.04
C ASN A 517 -6.45 25.96 2.39
N GLN A 518 -6.91 26.69 3.41
CA GLN A 518 -6.38 26.59 4.76
C GLN A 518 -6.56 25.17 5.33
N LEU A 519 -7.74 24.58 5.16
CA LEU A 519 -8.02 23.24 5.66
C LEU A 519 -7.09 22.16 5.05
N CYS A 520 -6.78 22.28 3.76
CA CYS A 520 -5.79 21.41 3.13
C CYS A 520 -4.38 21.60 3.70
N LEU A 521 -3.95 22.86 3.87
CA LEU A 521 -2.63 23.17 4.43
C LEU A 521 -2.50 22.61 5.85
N ASP A 522 -3.54 22.75 6.67
CA ASP A 522 -3.55 22.20 8.03
C ASP A 522 -3.45 20.68 8.03
N ALA A 523 -4.16 20.00 7.13
CA ALA A 523 -4.11 18.55 7.00
C ALA A 523 -2.72 18.06 6.55
N SER A 524 -2.11 18.73 5.56
CA SER A 524 -0.74 18.43 5.14
C SER A 524 0.25 18.65 6.27
N LYS A 525 0.18 19.78 6.96
CA LYS A 525 1.04 20.12 8.10
C LYS A 525 0.89 19.13 9.25
N HIS A 526 -0.33 18.74 9.59
CA HIS A 526 -0.59 17.76 10.64
C HIS A 526 -0.01 16.39 10.27
N GLN A 527 -0.20 15.92 9.03
CA GLN A 527 0.40 14.67 8.55
C GLN A 527 1.92 14.70 8.58
N ALA A 528 2.53 15.81 8.15
CA ALA A 528 3.97 16.00 8.20
C ALA A 528 4.50 15.97 9.65
N ASN A 529 3.83 16.65 10.58
CA ASN A 529 4.18 16.62 12.01
C ASN A 529 4.08 15.21 12.60
N LEU A 530 2.99 14.48 12.30
CA LEU A 530 2.82 13.11 12.75
C LEU A 530 3.92 12.19 12.19
N ALA A 531 4.26 12.33 10.90
CA ALA A 531 5.37 11.59 10.29
C ALA A 531 6.71 11.93 10.97
N ALA A 532 6.93 13.21 11.31
CA ALA A 532 8.09 13.66 12.08
C ALA A 532 8.19 12.96 13.43
N ASP A 533 7.11 12.99 14.20
CA ASP A 533 7.06 12.44 15.56
C ASP A 533 7.23 10.92 15.55
N VAL A 534 6.62 10.24 14.58
CA VAL A 534 6.83 8.81 14.35
C VAL A 534 8.29 8.54 13.98
N ALA A 535 8.90 9.34 13.10
CA ALA A 535 10.30 9.17 12.72
C ALA A 535 11.25 9.36 13.91
N LYS A 536 11.04 10.41 14.72
CA LYS A 536 11.78 10.69 15.96
C LYS A 536 11.64 9.54 16.94
N ALA A 537 10.42 9.03 17.17
CA ALA A 537 10.18 7.90 18.05
C ALA A 537 10.86 6.62 17.53
N CYS A 538 10.80 6.37 16.23
CA CYS A 538 11.46 5.23 15.60
C CYS A 538 12.98 5.28 15.86
N ILE A 539 13.63 6.45 15.68
CA ILE A 539 15.07 6.63 15.89
C ILE A 539 15.44 6.51 17.38
N ASN A 540 14.71 7.20 18.27
CA ASN A 540 15.03 7.27 19.69
C ASN A 540 14.79 5.95 20.44
N TYR A 541 13.72 5.23 20.12
CA TYR A 541 13.32 4.01 20.85
C TYR A 541 13.68 2.72 20.12
N GLY A 542 14.39 2.80 18.98
CA GLY A 542 14.71 1.63 18.16
C GLY A 542 13.48 0.94 17.53
N LEU A 543 12.31 1.57 17.60
CA LEU A 543 11.04 1.11 17.03
C LEU A 543 10.97 1.38 15.53
N LEU A 544 12.05 1.10 14.80
CA LEU A 544 12.06 1.21 13.36
C LEU A 544 11.20 0.08 12.72
N GLY A 545 9.96 -0.19 13.14
CA GLY A 545 9.07 -1.09 12.39
C GLY A 545 8.71 -0.51 11.02
N ARG A 546 8.72 0.82 10.91
CA ARG A 546 8.25 1.62 9.77
C ARG A 546 9.31 1.85 8.71
N ASN A 547 8.82 2.21 7.52
CA ASN A 547 9.64 2.70 6.42
C ASN A 547 9.97 4.17 6.60
N LEU A 548 11.10 4.46 7.25
CA LEU A 548 11.54 5.84 7.49
C LEU A 548 11.77 6.62 6.20
N PHE A 549 12.23 5.97 5.13
CA PHE A 549 12.39 6.65 3.84
C PHE A 549 11.03 7.14 3.32
N GLN A 550 9.99 6.32 3.40
CA GLN A 550 8.63 6.73 3.04
C GLN A 550 8.09 7.83 3.96
N LEU A 551 8.35 7.75 5.28
CA LEU A 551 7.95 8.81 6.21
C LEU A 551 8.62 10.14 5.85
N CYS A 552 9.89 10.12 5.46
CA CYS A 552 10.56 11.31 4.96
C CYS A 552 9.83 11.85 3.72
N GLU A 553 9.58 11.01 2.71
CA GLU A 553 8.82 11.42 1.50
C GLU A 553 7.43 12.01 1.84
N GLU A 554 6.75 11.50 2.85
CA GLU A 554 5.48 12.06 3.34
C GLU A 554 5.66 13.46 3.95
N MET A 555 6.81 13.75 4.56
CA MET A 555 7.17 15.08 5.07
C MET A 555 7.63 16.05 3.97
N LEU A 556 8.12 15.54 2.84
CA LEU A 556 8.68 16.33 1.72
C LEU A 556 7.63 17.05 0.86
N GLN A 557 6.34 17.00 1.21
CA GLN A 557 5.28 17.66 0.44
C GLN A 557 5.26 19.19 0.58
N GLU A 558 6.14 19.79 1.40
CA GLU A 558 6.34 21.24 1.56
C GLU A 558 7.82 21.63 1.48
N ASP A 559 8.12 22.91 1.18
CA ASP A 559 9.46 23.50 1.00
C ASP A 559 10.36 23.52 2.28
N THR A 560 10.07 22.70 3.29
CA THR A 560 10.78 22.59 4.60
C THR A 560 11.54 21.26 4.78
N CYS A 561 11.72 20.51 3.69
CA CYS A 561 12.46 19.25 3.59
C CYS A 561 13.80 19.24 4.35
N LEU A 562 14.59 20.29 4.15
CA LEU A 562 15.99 20.33 4.58
C LEU A 562 16.11 20.48 6.09
N GLU A 563 15.25 21.28 6.71
CA GLU A 563 15.24 21.49 8.16
C GLU A 563 14.88 20.19 8.89
N VAL A 564 13.84 19.49 8.41
CA VAL A 564 13.41 18.19 8.93
C VAL A 564 14.54 17.16 8.84
N CYS A 565 15.13 17.01 7.65
CA CYS A 565 16.20 16.02 7.45
C CYS A 565 17.40 16.32 8.34
N LYS A 566 17.78 17.60 8.50
CA LYS A 566 18.84 18.03 9.42
C LYS A 566 18.50 17.73 10.88
N GLU A 567 17.26 17.99 11.30
CA GLU A 567 16.79 17.67 12.65
C GLU A 567 16.89 16.15 12.90
N LEU A 568 16.35 15.32 11.99
CA LEU A 568 16.41 13.87 12.09
C LEU A 568 17.86 13.32 12.09
N LEU A 569 18.74 13.88 11.26
CA LEU A 569 20.16 13.54 11.23
C LEU A 569 20.85 13.88 12.57
N SER A 570 20.40 14.91 13.30
CA SER A 570 20.97 15.27 14.60
C SER A 570 20.68 14.23 15.70
N PHE A 571 19.61 13.45 15.57
CA PHE A 571 19.30 12.34 16.47
C PHE A 571 20.09 11.07 16.16
N LEU A 572 20.71 10.98 14.97
CA LEU A 572 21.56 9.86 14.60
C LEU A 572 23.00 10.09 15.10
N PRO A 573 23.71 9.02 15.50
CA PRO A 573 25.11 9.14 15.92
C PRO A 573 25.97 9.84 14.87
N SER A 574 26.67 10.89 15.31
CA SER A 574 27.57 11.69 14.47
C SER A 574 28.86 10.94 14.10
N HIS A 575 29.39 10.12 15.02
CA HIS A 575 30.58 9.29 14.84
C HIS A 575 30.29 7.79 15.01
N GLU A 576 31.31 6.94 14.82
CA GLU A 576 31.34 5.47 14.91
C GLU A 576 30.95 4.88 16.28
N GLY A 577 30.10 5.57 17.04
CA GLY A 577 29.43 5.02 18.20
C GLY A 577 28.50 3.89 17.78
N GLN A 578 28.56 2.77 18.50
CA GLN A 578 27.60 1.68 18.38
C GLN A 578 26.18 2.26 18.55
N TYR A 579 25.31 2.03 17.57
CA TYR A 579 23.87 2.11 17.82
C TYR A 579 23.58 1.24 19.06
N SER A 580 22.88 1.80 20.04
CA SER A 580 22.53 1.07 21.27
C SER A 580 21.89 -0.27 20.91
N GLY A 581 22.10 -1.31 21.73
CA GLY A 581 21.75 -2.72 21.44
C GLY A 581 20.28 -3.03 21.12
N VAL A 582 19.43 -2.02 20.93
CA VAL A 582 18.05 -2.11 20.43
C VAL A 582 17.99 -2.09 18.89
N LEU A 583 19.00 -1.52 18.19
CA LEU A 583 18.98 -1.34 16.73
C LEU A 583 20.22 -1.94 16.01
N PRO A 584 20.05 -2.79 14.97
CA PRO A 584 21.17 -3.21 14.12
C PRO A 584 21.87 -2.03 13.43
N GLN A 585 23.20 -2.07 13.37
CA GLN A 585 24.03 -0.98 12.84
C GLN A 585 23.79 -0.75 11.35
N SER A 586 23.70 -1.84 10.57
CA SER A 586 23.40 -1.81 9.13
C SER A 586 22.16 -0.95 8.84
N ARG A 587 21.19 -1.05 9.74
CA ARG A 587 19.93 -0.36 9.63
C ARG A 587 20.00 1.11 10.01
N GLY A 588 20.72 1.45 11.07
CA GLY A 588 20.99 2.84 11.42
C GLY A 588 21.72 3.58 10.29
N TYR A 589 22.73 2.94 9.68
CA TYR A 589 23.41 3.50 8.52
C TYR A 589 22.52 3.62 7.29
N GLN A 590 21.62 2.66 7.03
CA GLN A 590 20.67 2.76 5.91
C GLN A 590 19.79 4.01 6.07
N VAL A 591 19.27 4.27 7.27
CA VAL A 591 18.46 5.46 7.56
C VAL A 591 19.28 6.73 7.35
N LYS A 592 20.51 6.78 7.87
CA LYS A 592 21.41 7.92 7.68
C LYS A 592 21.68 8.21 6.21
N MET A 593 21.97 7.16 5.43
CA MET A 593 22.20 7.27 3.98
C MET A 593 20.96 7.81 3.25
N ASP A 594 19.78 7.29 3.59
CA ASP A 594 18.52 7.69 2.99
C ASP A 594 18.16 9.15 3.29
N LEU A 595 18.37 9.60 4.53
CA LEU A 595 18.20 11.01 4.93
C LEU A 595 19.18 11.95 4.21
N LEU A 596 20.45 11.55 4.07
CA LEU A 596 21.45 12.33 3.35
C LEU A 596 21.10 12.48 1.85
N ARG A 597 20.60 11.40 1.23
CA ARG A 597 20.10 11.45 -0.16
C ARG A 597 18.89 12.39 -0.27
N ALA A 598 17.95 12.31 0.67
CA ALA A 598 16.78 13.19 0.70
C ALA A 598 17.17 14.68 0.90
N SER A 599 18.23 14.96 1.68
CA SER A 599 18.75 16.32 1.86
C SER A 599 19.66 16.81 0.72
N GLY A 600 19.84 16.03 -0.34
CA GLY A 600 20.70 16.37 -1.49
C GLY A 600 22.21 16.20 -1.26
N ASP A 601 22.65 15.61 -0.15
CA ASP A 601 24.07 15.32 0.15
C ASP A 601 24.47 13.92 -0.37
N GLY A 602 24.58 13.81 -1.69
CA GLY A 602 24.94 12.57 -2.35
C GLY A 602 26.36 12.05 -2.03
N SER A 603 27.31 12.95 -1.78
CA SER A 603 28.70 12.56 -1.48
C SER A 603 28.82 11.88 -0.12
N SER A 604 28.22 12.44 0.93
CA SER A 604 28.21 11.80 2.25
C SER A 604 27.39 10.51 2.23
N ALA A 605 26.29 10.47 1.47
CA ALA A 605 25.49 9.26 1.32
C ALA A 605 26.30 8.09 0.73
N CYS A 606 27.12 8.33 -0.29
CA CYS A 606 27.98 7.31 -0.90
C CYS A 606 28.96 6.70 0.11
N PHE A 607 29.55 7.53 0.99
CA PHE A 607 30.42 7.04 2.06
C PHE A 607 29.69 6.21 3.12
N VAL A 608 28.44 6.58 3.45
CA VAL A 608 27.61 5.82 4.41
C VAL A 608 27.15 4.49 3.80
N GLU A 609 26.96 4.40 2.49
CA GLU A 609 26.56 3.17 1.79
C GLU A 609 27.54 2.02 2.04
N GLU A 610 28.86 2.29 1.97
CA GLU A 610 29.88 1.30 2.30
C GLU A 610 29.76 0.79 3.75
N LYS A 611 29.40 1.67 4.68
CA LYS A 611 29.18 1.32 6.09
C LYS A 611 27.95 0.45 6.29
N VAL A 612 26.90 0.60 5.48
CA VAL A 612 25.72 -0.27 5.51
C VAL A 612 26.15 -1.71 5.25
N TRP A 613 26.83 -1.95 4.12
CA TRP A 613 27.24 -3.30 3.71
C TRP A 613 28.28 -3.91 4.65
N THR A 614 29.25 -3.11 5.11
CA THR A 614 30.24 -3.55 6.10
C THR A 614 29.58 -3.95 7.43
N SER A 615 28.53 -3.24 7.84
CA SER A 615 27.78 -3.58 9.05
C SER A 615 26.99 -4.88 8.90
N ILE A 616 26.36 -5.14 7.74
CA ILE A 616 25.67 -6.42 7.46
C ILE A 616 26.67 -7.58 7.54
N ALA A 617 27.86 -7.41 6.95
CA ALA A 617 28.92 -8.40 7.01
C ALA A 617 29.36 -8.69 8.45
N SER A 618 29.57 -7.64 9.25
CA SER A 618 29.94 -7.73 10.67
C SER A 618 28.85 -8.40 11.53
N GLU A 619 27.59 -8.02 11.31
CA GLU A 619 26.42 -8.60 11.98
C GLU A 619 26.28 -10.08 11.64
N THR A 620 26.45 -10.45 10.38
CA THR A 620 26.43 -11.84 9.90
C THR A 620 27.55 -12.66 10.53
N ALA A 621 28.79 -12.14 10.51
CA ALA A 621 29.94 -12.80 11.14
C ALA A 621 29.74 -12.98 12.66
N SER A 622 29.15 -11.99 13.33
CA SER A 622 28.85 -12.06 14.76
C SER A 622 27.75 -13.06 15.07
N ALA A 623 26.72 -13.14 14.23
CA ALA A 623 25.63 -14.09 14.37
C ALA A 623 26.05 -15.55 14.19
N ILE A 624 27.20 -15.81 13.59
CA ILE A 624 27.65 -17.17 13.28
C ILE A 624 28.64 -17.71 14.32
N LYS A 625 29.23 -16.84 15.14
CA LYS A 625 30.17 -17.23 16.19
C LYS A 625 29.45 -18.05 17.27
N TYR A 626 29.83 -19.31 17.41
CA TYR A 626 29.49 -20.18 18.53
C TYR A 626 30.77 -20.66 19.21
N GLY A 627 30.84 -20.62 20.54
CA GLY A 627 31.87 -21.35 21.30
C GLY A 627 33.34 -20.99 21.05
N SER A 628 33.65 -19.98 20.22
CA SER A 628 35.00 -19.44 20.11
C SER A 628 35.35 -18.70 21.40
N LYS A 629 35.69 -19.45 22.45
CA LYS A 629 36.67 -18.97 23.42
C LYS A 629 37.78 -18.35 22.58
N GLU A 630 38.15 -17.10 22.86
CA GLU A 630 39.46 -16.58 22.48
C GLU A 630 40.44 -17.75 22.65
N LYS A 631 41.11 -18.16 21.56
CA LYS A 631 41.99 -19.33 21.56
C LYS A 631 42.84 -19.26 22.81
N SER A 632 42.47 -20.05 23.83
CA SER A 632 43.22 -20.08 25.06
C SER A 632 44.60 -20.54 24.62
N ARG A 633 45.63 -19.79 25.00
CA ARG A 633 47.04 -20.08 24.76
C ARG A 633 47.51 -21.40 25.42
N HIS A 634 46.61 -22.34 25.68
CA HIS A 634 46.91 -23.69 26.13
C HIS A 634 47.09 -24.58 24.91
N SER A 635 48.35 -24.56 24.47
CA SER A 635 49.07 -25.69 23.92
C SER A 635 48.61 -27.01 24.55
N ILE A 636 47.78 -27.77 23.83
CA ILE A 636 47.78 -29.23 23.99
C ILE A 636 48.99 -29.71 23.20
N SER A 637 50.03 -30.06 23.96
CA SER A 637 51.14 -30.85 23.47
C SER A 637 50.63 -32.26 23.21
N SER A 638 50.50 -32.65 21.95
CA SER A 638 50.49 -34.07 21.58
C SER A 638 51.06 -34.28 20.18
N ASN A 639 52.24 -34.89 20.21
CA ASN A 639 52.91 -35.74 19.24
C ASN A 639 53.39 -35.17 17.89
N SER A 640 54.72 -35.09 17.83
CA SER A 640 55.60 -35.32 16.69
C SER A 640 55.24 -36.61 15.92
N GLY A 641 54.23 -36.55 15.06
CA GLY A 641 54.02 -37.50 13.98
C GLY A 641 54.48 -36.88 12.66
N ASN A 642 55.19 -37.64 11.82
CA ASN A 642 55.52 -37.27 10.45
C ASN A 642 54.25 -36.73 9.74
N LEU A 643 54.32 -35.51 9.20
CA LEU A 643 53.24 -34.98 8.34
C LEU A 643 53.28 -35.79 7.04
N HIS A 644 52.48 -36.84 6.96
CA HIS A 644 52.15 -37.41 5.67
C HIS A 644 51.35 -36.40 4.84
N PRO A 645 51.56 -36.32 3.52
CA PRO A 645 50.77 -35.44 2.66
C PRO A 645 49.28 -35.78 2.82
N ARG A 646 48.51 -34.79 3.28
CA ARG A 646 47.06 -34.90 3.51
C ARG A 646 46.34 -34.48 2.25
N LYS A 647 45.28 -35.22 1.91
CA LYS A 647 44.43 -34.97 0.74
C LYS A 647 42.98 -34.88 1.18
N ALA A 648 42.30 -33.84 0.69
CA ALA A 648 40.85 -33.73 0.78
C ALA A 648 40.26 -33.61 -0.62
N PHE A 649 39.15 -34.32 -0.85
CA PHE A 649 38.43 -34.35 -2.11
C PHE A 649 36.93 -34.25 -1.81
N VAL A 650 36.30 -33.18 -2.27
CA VAL A 650 34.90 -32.87 -2.00
C VAL A 650 34.17 -32.61 -3.31
N GLU A 651 33.11 -33.37 -3.57
CA GLU A 651 32.18 -33.18 -4.69
C GLU A 651 30.76 -32.98 -4.16
N LEU A 652 30.05 -32.00 -4.71
CA LEU A 652 28.72 -31.60 -4.26
C LEU A 652 27.75 -31.46 -5.45
N PRO A 653 26.46 -31.81 -5.25
CA PRO A 653 25.39 -31.54 -6.21
C PRO A 653 25.13 -30.04 -6.32
N VAL A 654 24.42 -29.64 -7.38
CA VAL A 654 23.81 -28.29 -7.43
C VAL A 654 22.41 -28.31 -6.82
N ARG A 655 21.77 -27.14 -6.70
CA ARG A 655 20.47 -27.03 -6.04
C ARG A 655 19.41 -26.30 -6.87
N VAL A 656 18.16 -26.71 -6.68
CA VAL A 656 16.94 -26.06 -7.17
C VAL A 656 16.09 -25.63 -5.99
N ASP A 657 15.73 -24.35 -5.93
CA ASP A 657 14.84 -23.81 -4.91
C ASP A 657 13.39 -23.82 -5.41
N PHE A 658 12.46 -24.37 -4.63
CA PHE A 658 11.04 -24.36 -4.96
C PHE A 658 10.36 -23.09 -4.45
N VAL A 659 10.58 -22.75 -3.17
CA VAL A 659 9.94 -21.61 -2.51
C VAL A 659 10.70 -21.25 -1.23
N GLY A 660 10.57 -19.98 -0.79
CA GLY A 660 11.11 -19.51 0.48
C GLY A 660 12.36 -18.63 0.37
N GLY A 661 12.98 -18.56 -0.82
CA GLY A 661 14.16 -17.73 -1.06
C GLY A 661 13.98 -16.27 -0.63
N TRP A 662 15.10 -15.62 -0.30
CA TRP A 662 15.23 -14.31 0.36
C TRP A 662 14.97 -14.32 1.87
N SER A 663 14.22 -15.31 2.39
CA SER A 663 14.09 -15.49 3.85
C SER A 663 15.37 -16.04 4.49
N ASP A 664 16.32 -16.49 3.67
CA ASP A 664 17.63 -16.99 4.06
C ASP A 664 18.73 -15.90 4.10
N THR A 665 18.49 -14.77 3.43
CA THR A 665 19.51 -13.74 3.19
C THR A 665 19.64 -12.79 4.38
N PRO A 666 20.86 -12.51 4.91
CA PRO A 666 21.07 -11.45 5.88
C PRO A 666 20.68 -10.05 5.34
N PRO A 667 20.11 -9.15 6.15
CA PRO A 667 19.84 -9.29 7.58
C PRO A 667 18.51 -9.96 7.92
N TRP A 668 17.70 -10.39 6.94
CA TRP A 668 16.42 -11.07 7.22
C TRP A 668 16.62 -12.25 8.15
N SER A 669 17.49 -13.18 7.77
CA SER A 669 17.74 -14.41 8.52
C SER A 669 18.34 -14.18 9.91
N LEU A 670 18.91 -12.99 10.15
CA LEU A 670 19.47 -12.58 11.44
C LEU A 670 18.41 -11.98 12.38
N GLU A 671 17.34 -11.42 11.82
CA GLU A 671 16.30 -10.71 12.58
C GLU A 671 14.98 -11.48 12.65
N ARG A 672 14.74 -12.38 11.69
CA ARG A 672 13.44 -13.05 11.48
C ARG A 672 13.65 -14.52 11.09
N PRO A 673 12.70 -15.39 11.47
CA PRO A 673 12.70 -16.76 10.98
C PRO A 673 12.62 -16.81 9.45
N GLY A 674 13.43 -17.67 8.87
CA GLY A 674 13.45 -18.01 7.45
C GLY A 674 13.02 -19.46 7.23
N CYS A 675 12.53 -19.76 6.04
CA CYS A 675 12.15 -21.11 5.64
C CYS A 675 12.34 -21.27 4.14
N VAL A 676 13.14 -22.25 3.71
CA VAL A 676 13.39 -22.54 2.29
C VAL A 676 13.16 -24.03 2.03
N LEU A 677 12.38 -24.32 0.99
CA LEU A 677 12.19 -25.66 0.45
C LEU A 677 13.02 -25.79 -0.83
N ASN A 678 14.02 -26.67 -0.82
CA ASN A 678 14.90 -26.89 -1.96
C ASN A 678 15.29 -28.36 -2.15
N MET A 679 15.93 -28.64 -3.28
CA MET A 679 16.35 -29.98 -3.68
C MET A 679 17.76 -29.97 -4.27
N ALA A 680 18.57 -30.92 -3.82
CA ALA A 680 19.87 -31.21 -4.42
C ALA A 680 19.68 -32.04 -5.70
N ILE A 681 20.37 -31.68 -6.79
CA ILE A 681 20.33 -32.41 -8.06
C ILE A 681 21.75 -32.69 -8.59
N GLY A 682 21.92 -33.89 -9.12
CA GLY A 682 23.04 -34.21 -10.01
C GLY A 682 22.74 -33.76 -11.44
N LEU A 683 23.78 -33.53 -12.24
CA LEU A 683 23.63 -33.27 -13.68
C LEU A 683 24.25 -34.44 -14.43
N ASN A 684 23.47 -35.08 -15.31
CA ASN A 684 23.90 -36.28 -16.06
C ASN A 684 24.47 -37.39 -15.15
N GLY A 685 23.86 -37.58 -13.97
CA GLY A 685 24.29 -38.57 -12.98
C GLY A 685 25.59 -38.24 -12.24
N ARG A 686 26.11 -37.01 -12.34
CA ARG A 686 27.36 -36.58 -11.69
C ARG A 686 27.14 -35.39 -10.77
N LEU A 687 28.01 -35.25 -9.77
CA LEU A 687 28.14 -34.07 -8.93
C LEU A 687 29.06 -33.07 -9.64
N PRO A 688 28.54 -31.91 -10.10
CA PRO A 688 29.29 -31.09 -11.04
C PRO A 688 30.24 -30.08 -10.37
N VAL A 689 30.16 -29.86 -9.05
CA VAL A 689 30.95 -28.87 -8.32
C VAL A 689 31.86 -29.57 -7.33
N GLY A 690 33.12 -29.16 -7.25
CA GLY A 690 34.04 -29.74 -6.27
C GLY A 690 35.37 -29.03 -6.11
N ALA A 691 36.12 -29.51 -5.12
CA ALA A 691 37.45 -29.06 -4.82
C ALA A 691 38.34 -30.25 -4.38
N LYS A 692 39.59 -30.20 -4.80
CA LYS A 692 40.67 -31.09 -4.36
C LYS A 692 41.75 -30.24 -3.73
N MET A 693 42.25 -30.66 -2.58
CA MET A 693 43.36 -29.98 -1.93
C MET A 693 44.35 -30.94 -1.30
N GLU A 694 45.62 -30.59 -1.37
CA GLU A 694 46.74 -31.43 -0.98
C GLU A 694 47.83 -30.60 -0.31
N THR A 695 48.32 -31.06 0.83
CA THR A 695 49.53 -30.47 1.43
C THR A 695 50.77 -31.03 0.73
N THR A 696 51.73 -30.17 0.41
CA THR A 696 52.91 -30.53 -0.37
C THR A 696 54.20 -30.03 0.29
N ASP A 697 55.28 -30.82 0.16
CA ASP A 697 56.63 -30.42 0.56
C ASP A 697 57.39 -29.74 -0.60
N GLY A 698 56.78 -29.66 -1.79
CA GLY A 698 57.40 -29.10 -2.99
C GLY A 698 57.54 -27.57 -2.99
N HIS A 699 56.76 -26.88 -2.15
CA HIS A 699 56.86 -25.45 -1.89
C HIS A 699 56.24 -25.11 -0.53
N LEU A 700 56.41 -23.85 -0.09
CA LEU A 700 55.81 -23.34 1.15
C LEU A 700 54.61 -22.41 0.90
N GLY A 701 54.36 -22.02 -0.35
CA GLY A 701 53.25 -21.16 -0.73
C GLY A 701 51.92 -21.89 -0.92
N VAL A 702 50.92 -21.13 -1.40
CA VAL A 702 49.59 -21.65 -1.79
C VAL A 702 49.43 -21.57 -3.31
N LEU A 703 49.22 -22.73 -3.95
CA LEU A 703 48.88 -22.83 -5.37
C LEU A 703 47.37 -23.02 -5.51
N ILE A 704 46.71 -22.19 -6.32
CA ILE A 704 45.28 -22.28 -6.60
C ILE A 704 45.09 -22.42 -8.11
N GLU A 705 44.38 -23.48 -8.52
CA GLU A 705 44.01 -23.77 -9.91
C GLU A 705 42.49 -23.90 -10.05
N ASP A 706 41.96 -23.51 -11.22
CA ASP A 706 40.57 -23.78 -11.59
C ASP A 706 40.44 -24.61 -12.88
N ASP A 707 39.20 -24.99 -13.19
CA ASP A 707 38.82 -25.77 -14.38
C ASP A 707 38.90 -24.98 -15.70
N ALA A 708 39.06 -23.66 -15.64
CA ALA A 708 39.33 -22.81 -16.79
C ALA A 708 40.83 -22.72 -17.12
N GLY A 709 41.69 -23.44 -16.39
CA GLY A 709 43.14 -23.45 -16.59
C GLY A 709 43.83 -22.20 -16.07
N ARG A 710 43.16 -21.39 -15.23
CA ARG A 710 43.83 -20.30 -14.51
C ARG A 710 44.54 -20.87 -13.31
N SER A 711 45.71 -20.31 -12.99
CA SER A 711 46.48 -20.66 -11.81
C SER A 711 47.07 -19.42 -11.17
N VAL A 712 47.11 -19.38 -9.84
CA VAL A 712 47.89 -18.39 -9.07
C VAL A 712 48.71 -19.11 -8.01
N TYR A 713 49.98 -18.72 -7.88
CA TYR A 713 50.85 -19.18 -6.83
C TYR A 713 51.20 -18.01 -5.91
N ILE A 714 51.04 -18.22 -4.61
CA ILE A 714 51.21 -17.20 -3.58
C ILE A 714 52.32 -17.67 -2.64
N ASP A 715 53.52 -17.09 -2.78
CA ASP A 715 54.70 -17.45 -1.99
C ASP A 715 54.52 -17.21 -0.48
N ASP A 716 54.05 -16.03 -0.12
CA ASP A 716 53.71 -15.67 1.26
C ASP A 716 52.20 -15.41 1.35
N PRO A 717 51.42 -16.26 2.05
CA PRO A 717 49.97 -16.09 2.20
C PRO A 717 49.59 -15.02 3.24
N THR A 718 50.53 -14.46 4.01
CA THR A 718 50.30 -13.42 5.03
C THR A 718 49.58 -12.16 4.52
N PRO A 719 49.85 -11.64 3.30
CA PRO A 719 49.18 -10.46 2.76
C PRO A 719 47.72 -10.68 2.34
N ILE A 720 47.23 -11.94 2.31
CA ILE A 720 45.85 -12.25 1.91
C ILE A 720 44.89 -11.65 2.95
N SER A 721 44.29 -10.52 2.58
CA SER A 721 43.35 -9.78 3.40
C SER A 721 42.23 -9.20 2.54
N SER A 722 41.05 -9.04 3.12
CA SER A 722 39.94 -8.33 2.50
C SER A 722 40.07 -6.83 2.73
N PRO A 723 39.64 -5.95 1.79
CA PRO A 723 38.84 -6.25 0.60
C PRO A 723 39.67 -6.73 -0.61
N PHE A 724 39.05 -7.57 -1.45
CA PHE A 724 39.66 -8.06 -2.69
C PHE A 724 39.30 -7.18 -3.90
N GLU A 725 40.08 -7.24 -4.99
CA GLU A 725 39.76 -6.58 -6.26
C GLU A 725 38.57 -7.26 -6.97
N GLN A 726 37.70 -6.49 -7.64
CA GLN A 726 36.44 -7.01 -8.21
C GLN A 726 36.63 -8.14 -9.23
N ASN A 727 37.76 -8.13 -9.93
CA ASN A 727 38.09 -9.09 -10.98
C ASN A 727 39.00 -10.23 -10.51
N ASP A 728 39.28 -10.35 -9.21
CA ASP A 728 40.11 -11.44 -8.69
C ASP A 728 39.42 -12.80 -8.92
N PRO A 729 39.98 -13.66 -9.80
CA PRO A 729 39.35 -14.93 -10.16
C PRO A 729 39.34 -15.94 -9.00
N PHE A 730 40.19 -15.76 -7.98
CA PHE A 730 40.35 -16.66 -6.84
C PHE A 730 39.86 -16.06 -5.52
N ARG A 731 39.10 -14.96 -5.57
CA ARG A 731 38.50 -14.29 -4.41
C ARG A 731 37.78 -15.26 -3.48
N LEU A 732 37.06 -16.24 -4.04
CA LEU A 732 36.33 -17.25 -3.28
C LEU A 732 37.26 -18.11 -2.42
N VAL A 733 38.32 -18.66 -3.02
CA VAL A 733 39.29 -19.51 -2.33
C VAL A 733 40.06 -18.70 -1.29
N LYS A 734 40.50 -17.48 -1.64
CA LYS A 734 41.17 -16.57 -0.69
C LYS A 734 40.29 -16.21 0.50
N SER A 735 39.00 -15.96 0.27
CA SER A 735 38.04 -15.70 1.35
C SER A 735 37.83 -16.93 2.25
N ALA A 736 37.76 -18.13 1.67
CA ALA A 736 37.68 -19.38 2.43
C ALA A 736 38.93 -19.60 3.31
N LEU A 737 40.14 -19.29 2.82
CA LEU A 737 41.37 -19.36 3.60
C LEU A 737 41.36 -18.42 4.81
N ILE A 738 40.81 -17.20 4.66
CA ILE A 738 40.65 -16.24 5.76
C ILE A 738 39.66 -16.78 6.79
N VAL A 739 38.44 -17.16 6.36
CA VAL A 739 37.33 -17.53 7.27
C VAL A 739 37.64 -18.80 8.05
N THR A 740 38.25 -19.79 7.40
CA THR A 740 38.65 -21.05 8.05
C THR A 740 39.86 -20.87 8.96
N GLY A 741 40.58 -19.73 8.88
CA GLY A 741 41.81 -19.49 9.62
C GLY A 741 43.02 -20.29 9.12
N ALA A 742 42.91 -20.87 7.91
CA ALA A 742 43.97 -21.66 7.30
C ALA A 742 45.30 -20.89 7.19
N LEU A 743 45.25 -19.59 6.90
CA LEU A 743 46.43 -18.71 6.78
C LEU A 743 47.30 -18.69 8.05
N GLY A 744 46.71 -18.85 9.23
CA GLY A 744 47.41 -18.88 10.52
C GLY A 744 47.57 -20.29 11.10
N HIS A 745 47.23 -21.33 10.34
CA HIS A 745 47.27 -22.70 10.81
C HIS A 745 48.70 -23.28 10.74
N LYS A 746 49.06 -24.15 11.69
CA LYS A 746 50.41 -24.76 11.74
C LYS A 746 50.76 -25.58 10.49
N MET A 747 49.76 -26.03 9.74
CA MET A 747 49.94 -26.75 8.48
C MET A 747 50.72 -25.92 7.45
N LEU A 748 50.31 -24.67 7.20
CA LEU A 748 51.01 -23.79 6.25
C LEU A 748 52.38 -23.32 6.73
N SER A 749 52.71 -23.47 8.02
CA SER A 749 54.05 -23.12 8.53
C SER A 749 55.11 -24.18 8.22
N LYS A 750 54.72 -25.37 7.75
CA LYS A 750 55.62 -26.51 7.52
C LYS A 750 55.50 -27.15 6.14
N SER A 751 54.40 -26.92 5.43
CA SER A 751 54.10 -27.48 4.10
C SER A 751 53.30 -26.47 3.28
N GLY A 752 53.48 -26.46 1.96
CA GLY A 752 52.63 -25.72 1.03
C GLY A 752 51.26 -26.36 0.84
N LEU A 753 50.38 -25.67 0.13
CA LEU A 753 49.00 -26.12 -0.12
C LEU A 753 48.62 -25.93 -1.59
N ASP A 754 48.21 -27.03 -2.22
CA ASP A 754 47.65 -27.04 -3.57
C ASP A 754 46.14 -27.13 -3.48
N ILE A 755 45.42 -26.23 -4.15
CA ILE A 755 43.96 -26.22 -4.23
C ILE A 755 43.54 -26.21 -5.69
N LYS A 756 42.77 -27.20 -6.09
CA LYS A 756 42.15 -27.30 -7.42
C LYS A 756 40.64 -27.28 -7.29
N THR A 757 39.99 -26.40 -8.04
CA THR A 757 38.53 -26.22 -8.02
C THR A 757 37.90 -26.48 -9.38
N TRP A 758 36.66 -26.98 -9.41
CA TRP A 758 35.89 -27.13 -10.64
C TRP A 758 34.40 -26.89 -10.41
N ALA A 759 33.76 -26.37 -11.45
CA ALA A 759 32.32 -26.22 -11.53
C ALA A 759 31.89 -26.49 -12.98
N ASN A 760 31.47 -27.72 -13.25
CA ASN A 760 30.98 -28.19 -14.55
C ASN A 760 29.56 -27.67 -14.86
N VAL A 761 29.32 -26.39 -14.57
CA VAL A 761 28.06 -25.67 -14.74
C VAL A 761 28.39 -24.24 -15.19
N PRO A 762 27.68 -23.69 -16.20
CA PRO A 762 27.91 -22.31 -16.61
C PRO A 762 27.81 -21.32 -15.45
N ARG A 763 28.73 -20.34 -15.39
CA ARG A 763 28.68 -19.26 -14.40
C ARG A 763 27.36 -18.50 -14.54
N GLY A 764 26.72 -18.20 -13.41
CA GLY A 764 25.43 -17.51 -13.38
C GLY A 764 24.24 -18.35 -13.82
N SER A 765 24.35 -19.68 -13.76
CA SER A 765 23.24 -20.63 -14.03
C SER A 765 22.04 -20.50 -13.09
N GLY A 766 22.19 -19.82 -11.94
CA GLY A 766 21.16 -19.72 -10.92
C GLY A 766 21.02 -20.97 -10.04
N LEU A 767 21.95 -21.94 -10.15
CA LEU A 767 21.92 -23.22 -9.43
C LEU A 767 22.75 -23.23 -8.12
N GLY A 768 23.10 -22.05 -7.59
CA GLY A 768 23.88 -21.91 -6.34
C GLY A 768 25.36 -22.28 -6.45
N THR A 769 25.90 -22.39 -7.68
CA THR A 769 27.23 -22.93 -7.97
C THR A 769 28.36 -22.29 -7.16
N SER A 770 28.33 -20.96 -6.96
CA SER A 770 29.39 -20.25 -6.24
C SER A 770 29.41 -20.60 -4.74
N SER A 771 28.27 -20.56 -4.06
CA SER A 771 28.17 -20.88 -2.63
C SER A 771 28.45 -22.37 -2.37
N ILE A 772 28.03 -23.24 -3.30
CA ILE A 772 28.32 -24.67 -3.23
C ILE A 772 29.82 -24.94 -3.45
N LEU A 773 30.48 -24.21 -4.36
CA LEU A 773 31.93 -24.30 -4.51
C LEU A 773 32.67 -23.80 -3.26
N ALA A 774 32.19 -22.71 -2.65
CA ALA A 774 32.69 -22.25 -1.37
C ALA A 774 32.52 -23.31 -0.26
N ALA A 775 31.39 -24.01 -0.23
CA ALA A 775 31.15 -25.12 0.68
C ALA A 775 32.15 -26.28 0.46
N ALA A 776 32.43 -26.66 -0.79
CA ALA A 776 33.42 -27.69 -1.10
C ALA A 776 34.84 -27.30 -0.64
N VAL A 777 35.24 -26.05 -0.87
CA VAL A 777 36.54 -25.54 -0.43
C VAL A 777 36.63 -25.46 1.09
N VAL A 778 35.63 -24.89 1.76
CA VAL A 778 35.61 -24.79 3.24
C VAL A 778 35.62 -26.18 3.88
N LYS A 779 34.80 -27.11 3.38
CA LYS A 779 34.75 -28.48 3.90
C LYS A 779 36.08 -29.20 3.76
N GLY A 780 36.72 -29.10 2.59
CA GLY A 780 38.04 -29.68 2.39
C GLY A 780 39.13 -29.03 3.28
N LEU A 781 39.05 -27.73 3.53
CA LEU A 781 40.00 -27.04 4.42
C LEU A 781 39.85 -27.52 5.87
N PHE A 782 38.60 -27.67 6.35
CA PHE A 782 38.35 -28.27 7.67
C PHE A 782 38.84 -29.72 7.75
N GLN A 783 38.69 -30.52 6.68
CA GLN A 783 39.27 -31.87 6.61
C GLN A 783 40.79 -31.88 6.75
N LEU A 784 41.50 -30.98 6.05
CA LEU A 784 42.96 -30.90 6.14
C LEU A 784 43.45 -30.44 7.53
N MET A 785 42.70 -29.53 8.16
CA MET A 785 43.01 -28.95 9.46
C MET A 785 42.53 -29.79 10.65
N GLU A 786 41.78 -30.87 10.42
CA GLU A 786 41.12 -31.67 11.46
C GLU A 786 40.18 -30.84 12.36
N ASP A 787 39.46 -29.89 11.75
CA ASP A 787 38.43 -29.07 12.41
C ASP A 787 37.03 -29.69 12.22
N ASP A 788 35.99 -29.07 12.80
CA ASP A 788 34.59 -29.52 12.65
C ASP A 788 34.11 -29.41 11.18
N GLU A 789 34.12 -30.55 10.48
CA GLU A 789 33.65 -30.67 9.09
C GLU A 789 32.13 -30.87 8.94
N SER A 790 31.35 -30.70 10.02
CA SER A 790 29.90 -30.82 9.95
C SER A 790 29.28 -29.85 8.93
N ASP A 791 28.26 -30.31 8.21
CA ASP A 791 27.59 -29.51 7.19
C ASP A 791 27.00 -28.21 7.76
N ASP A 792 26.57 -28.23 9.02
CA ASP A 792 26.10 -27.06 9.75
C ASP A 792 27.22 -26.03 9.98
N ASN A 793 28.43 -26.46 10.38
CA ASN A 793 29.58 -25.57 10.53
C ASN A 793 30.07 -25.03 9.18
N VAL A 794 30.15 -25.89 8.16
CA VAL A 794 30.51 -25.49 6.79
C VAL A 794 29.52 -24.44 6.26
N ALA A 795 28.21 -24.68 6.41
CA ALA A 795 27.20 -23.77 5.90
C ALA A 795 27.29 -22.37 6.53
N ARG A 796 27.56 -22.33 7.84
CA ARG A 796 27.82 -21.11 8.61
C ARG A 796 29.08 -20.39 8.14
N ALA A 797 30.20 -21.10 7.98
CA ALA A 797 31.44 -20.50 7.49
C ALA A 797 31.27 -19.92 6.07
N VAL A 798 30.56 -20.62 5.18
CA VAL A 798 30.27 -20.11 3.82
C VAL A 798 29.48 -18.81 3.86
N LEU A 799 28.52 -18.66 4.78
CA LEU A 799 27.77 -17.42 4.92
C LEU A 799 28.69 -16.23 5.26
N VAL A 800 29.76 -16.44 6.04
CA VAL A 800 30.80 -15.41 6.28
C VAL A 800 31.68 -15.19 5.05
N VAL A 801 32.08 -16.27 4.36
CA VAL A 801 32.88 -16.20 3.12
C VAL A 801 32.20 -15.29 2.10
N GLU A 802 30.89 -15.44 1.89
CA GLU A 802 30.16 -14.62 0.93
C GLU A 802 30.05 -13.14 1.30
N GLN A 803 30.07 -12.80 2.59
CA GLN A 803 30.12 -11.40 3.03
C GLN A 803 31.50 -10.80 2.77
N ILE A 804 32.59 -11.52 3.08
CA ILE A 804 33.97 -11.10 2.81
C ILE A 804 34.22 -10.96 1.30
N MET A 805 33.63 -11.85 0.50
CA MET A 805 33.68 -11.77 -0.96
C MET A 805 32.91 -10.58 -1.54
N GLY A 806 32.04 -9.93 -0.77
CA GLY A 806 31.18 -8.84 -1.23
C GLY A 806 29.99 -9.29 -2.09
N THR A 807 29.68 -10.60 -2.12
CA THR A 807 28.50 -11.14 -2.83
C THR A 807 27.23 -11.09 -1.98
N GLY A 808 27.38 -11.18 -0.65
CA GLY A 808 26.31 -10.92 0.31
C GLY A 808 25.19 -11.97 0.38
N GLY A 809 25.40 -13.18 -0.15
CA GLY A 809 24.38 -14.22 -0.27
C GLY A 809 23.84 -14.77 1.05
N GLY A 810 22.80 -15.59 0.93
CA GLY A 810 22.12 -16.25 2.06
C GLY A 810 22.62 -17.67 2.30
N TRP A 811 21.90 -18.42 3.15
CA TRP A 811 22.31 -19.79 3.51
C TRP A 811 21.73 -20.90 2.61
N GLN A 812 20.79 -20.60 1.72
CA GLN A 812 20.04 -21.63 0.99
C GLN A 812 20.90 -22.44 0.02
N ASP A 813 21.91 -21.82 -0.60
CA ASP A 813 22.69 -22.42 -1.68
C ASP A 813 23.63 -23.50 -1.16
N GLN A 814 24.41 -23.19 -0.13
CA GLN A 814 25.32 -24.13 0.53
C GLN A 814 24.55 -25.25 1.25
N ILE A 815 23.43 -24.95 1.90
CA ILE A 815 22.56 -26.00 2.46
C ILE A 815 22.03 -26.89 1.33
N GLY A 816 21.61 -26.27 0.23
CA GLY A 816 21.13 -26.92 -0.99
C GLY A 816 22.10 -27.96 -1.54
N GLY A 817 23.40 -27.67 -1.53
CA GLY A 817 24.45 -28.58 -2.00
C GLY A 817 25.00 -29.56 -0.95
N LEU A 818 25.09 -29.17 0.32
CA LEU A 818 25.66 -30.02 1.38
C LEU A 818 24.75 -31.18 1.76
N TYR A 819 23.44 -30.93 1.85
CA TYR A 819 22.46 -31.94 2.24
C TYR A 819 21.80 -32.55 1.00
N PRO A 820 21.76 -33.88 0.85
CA PRO A 820 21.16 -34.52 -0.33
C PRO A 820 19.62 -34.44 -0.33
N GLY A 821 19.03 -34.75 -1.48
CA GLY A 821 17.57 -34.89 -1.63
C GLY A 821 16.77 -33.59 -1.48
N ILE A 822 15.46 -33.76 -1.23
CA ILE A 822 14.50 -32.68 -0.96
C ILE A 822 14.53 -32.37 0.53
N LYS A 823 14.52 -31.09 0.89
CA LYS A 823 14.64 -30.65 2.28
C LYS A 823 13.97 -29.30 2.50
N CYS A 824 13.41 -29.15 3.70
CA CYS A 824 12.89 -27.90 4.20
C CYS A 824 13.82 -27.41 5.32
N THR A 825 14.44 -26.26 5.12
CA THR A 825 15.37 -25.69 6.10
C THR A 825 14.73 -24.47 6.76
N GLN A 826 14.75 -24.44 8.09
CA GLN A 826 14.26 -23.32 8.89
C GLN A 826 15.43 -22.62 9.58
N SER A 827 15.41 -21.29 9.61
CA SER A 827 16.38 -20.51 10.39
C SER A 827 15.72 -19.90 11.61
N PHE A 828 16.45 -19.90 12.73
CA PHE A 828 16.07 -19.25 13.97
C PHE A 828 17.08 -18.15 14.29
N PRO A 829 16.68 -16.87 14.24
CA PRO A 829 17.51 -15.75 14.66
C PRO A 829 18.13 -15.96 16.03
N GLY A 830 19.40 -15.55 16.18
CA GLY A 830 20.14 -15.67 17.41
C GLY A 830 21.63 -15.51 17.20
N GLN A 831 22.38 -15.49 18.30
CA GLN A 831 23.83 -15.66 18.31
C GLN A 831 24.11 -16.96 19.12
N PRO A 832 24.27 -18.11 18.44
CA PRO A 832 24.44 -18.25 17.00
C PRO A 832 23.11 -18.30 16.23
N LEU A 833 23.15 -18.01 14.93
CA LEU A 833 22.11 -18.31 13.98
C LEU A 833 21.98 -19.83 13.90
N ARG A 834 20.79 -20.35 14.19
CA ARG A 834 20.53 -21.79 14.16
C ARG A 834 19.79 -22.16 12.89
N LEU A 835 20.31 -23.16 12.17
CA LEU A 835 19.69 -23.73 10.99
C LEU A 835 19.19 -25.13 11.33
N GLN A 836 17.91 -25.40 11.06
CA GLN A 836 17.31 -26.71 11.22
C GLN A 836 16.95 -27.24 9.83
N VAL A 837 17.70 -28.22 9.36
CA VAL A 837 17.46 -28.90 8.08
C VAL A 837 16.56 -30.11 8.34
N VAL A 838 15.37 -30.11 7.73
CA VAL A 838 14.43 -31.23 7.79
C VAL A 838 14.41 -31.92 6.43
N PRO A 839 15.03 -33.10 6.28
CA PRO A 839 14.96 -33.85 5.04
C PRO A 839 13.54 -34.37 4.80
N LEU A 840 13.06 -34.28 3.56
CA LEU A 840 11.77 -34.81 3.14
C LEU A 840 12.00 -36.12 2.38
N LEU A 841 11.54 -37.22 2.96
CA LEU A 841 11.69 -38.54 2.37
C LEU A 841 10.72 -38.70 1.20
N ALA A 842 11.24 -38.62 -0.03
CA ALA A 842 10.47 -38.91 -1.23
C ALA A 842 10.43 -40.41 -1.50
N SER A 843 9.25 -40.93 -1.87
CA SER A 843 9.14 -42.32 -2.34
C SER A 843 9.88 -42.49 -3.67
N PRO A 844 10.36 -43.70 -4.00
CA PRO A 844 10.98 -43.96 -5.31
C PRO A 844 10.06 -43.60 -6.48
N GLN A 845 8.75 -43.78 -6.31
CA GLN A 845 7.75 -43.38 -7.31
C GLN A 845 7.72 -41.85 -7.50
N LEU A 846 7.74 -41.07 -6.42
CA LEU A 846 7.75 -39.61 -6.52
C LEU A 846 9.04 -39.10 -7.18
N ILE A 847 10.19 -39.68 -6.84
CA ILE A 847 11.47 -39.34 -7.49
C ILE A 847 11.38 -39.60 -8.99
N GLN A 848 10.86 -40.76 -9.40
CA GLN A 848 10.68 -41.09 -10.81
C GLN A 848 9.71 -40.12 -11.52
N GLU A 849 8.61 -39.73 -10.88
CA GLU A 849 7.69 -38.74 -11.45
C GLU A 849 8.35 -37.36 -11.59
N LEU A 850 9.15 -36.94 -10.61
CA LEU A 850 9.89 -35.68 -10.66
C LEU A 850 10.91 -35.70 -11.81
N GLU A 851 11.69 -36.78 -11.94
CA GLU A 851 12.66 -36.95 -13.04
C GLU A 851 11.99 -36.95 -14.43
N GLN A 852 10.79 -37.51 -14.55
CA GLN A 852 10.03 -37.53 -15.81
C GLN A 852 9.38 -36.19 -16.17
N ARG A 853 9.13 -35.31 -15.18
CA ARG A 853 8.35 -34.08 -15.36
C ARG A 853 9.15 -32.79 -15.20
N LEU A 854 10.34 -32.84 -14.61
CA LEU A 854 11.21 -31.68 -14.44
C LEU A 854 12.21 -31.56 -15.58
N LEU A 855 12.29 -30.37 -16.16
CA LEU A 855 13.27 -30.01 -17.17
C LEU A 855 14.16 -28.87 -16.67
N VAL A 856 15.48 -29.06 -16.71
CA VAL A 856 16.45 -28.01 -16.42
C VAL A 856 16.88 -27.36 -17.73
N VAL A 857 16.56 -26.07 -17.91
CA VAL A 857 16.86 -25.32 -19.14
C VAL A 857 17.86 -24.21 -18.84
N PHE A 858 19.01 -24.24 -19.51
CA PHE A 858 19.97 -23.13 -19.47
C PHE A 858 19.63 -22.11 -20.56
N THR A 859 19.25 -20.90 -20.15
CA THR A 859 18.80 -19.84 -21.07
C THR A 859 19.93 -19.04 -21.72
N GLY A 860 21.18 -19.24 -21.28
CA GLY A 860 22.33 -18.42 -21.70
C GLY A 860 22.36 -17.00 -21.10
N GLN A 861 21.32 -16.58 -20.38
CA GLN A 861 21.25 -15.26 -19.75
C GLN A 861 21.94 -15.28 -18.39
N VAL A 862 23.11 -14.65 -18.30
CA VAL A 862 23.82 -14.47 -17.02
C VAL A 862 23.23 -13.26 -16.29
N ARG A 863 22.65 -13.51 -15.11
CA ARG A 863 22.19 -12.45 -14.20
C ARG A 863 23.14 -12.39 -13.00
N LEU A 864 23.70 -11.22 -12.74
CA LEU A 864 24.54 -10.98 -11.58
C LEU A 864 23.68 -10.96 -10.32
N ALA A 865 23.74 -12.03 -9.52
CA ALA A 865 22.92 -12.19 -8.31
C ALA A 865 23.07 -11.01 -7.33
N HIS A 866 24.27 -10.43 -7.23
CA HIS A 866 24.54 -9.30 -6.33
C HIS A 866 23.67 -8.07 -6.63
N GLN A 867 23.32 -7.79 -7.89
CA GLN A 867 22.50 -6.62 -8.24
C GLN A 867 21.05 -6.78 -7.77
N VAL A 868 20.52 -8.01 -7.83
CA VAL A 868 19.17 -8.31 -7.33
C VAL A 868 19.19 -8.29 -5.81
N LEU A 869 20.22 -8.88 -5.20
CA LEU A 869 20.41 -8.92 -3.76
C LEU A 869 20.46 -7.51 -3.16
N GLN A 870 21.24 -6.60 -3.74
CA GLN A 870 21.30 -5.21 -3.29
C GLN A 870 19.91 -4.55 -3.25
N LYS A 871 19.12 -4.70 -4.33
CA LYS A 871 17.75 -4.16 -4.39
C LYS A 871 16.83 -4.73 -3.31
N VAL A 872 16.92 -6.03 -3.05
CA VAL A 872 16.10 -6.71 -2.04
C VAL A 872 16.52 -6.29 -0.63
N VAL A 873 17.82 -6.33 -0.33
CA VAL A 873 18.36 -6.00 1.00
C VAL A 873 18.14 -4.53 1.34
N THR A 874 18.36 -3.60 0.41
CA THR A 874 18.07 -2.16 0.63
C THR A 874 16.59 -1.95 0.98
N ARG A 875 15.67 -2.57 0.22
CA ARG A 875 14.22 -2.48 0.50
C ARG A 875 13.86 -3.13 1.84
N TYR A 876 14.56 -4.18 2.25
CA TYR A 876 14.37 -4.80 3.56
C TYR A 876 14.82 -3.89 4.71
N LEU A 877 16.02 -3.31 4.62
CA LEU A 877 16.56 -2.39 5.63
C LEU A 877 15.66 -1.16 5.81
N ARG A 878 15.11 -0.65 4.69
CA ARG A 878 14.08 0.39 4.65
C ARG A 878 12.72 -0.03 5.19
N ARG A 879 12.49 -1.30 5.53
CA ARG A 879 11.17 -1.86 5.90
C ARG A 879 10.07 -1.58 4.88
N ASP A 880 10.39 -1.76 3.59
CA ASP A 880 9.36 -1.82 2.56
C ASP A 880 8.35 -2.93 2.92
N ASN A 881 7.13 -2.53 3.31
CA ASN A 881 6.15 -3.49 3.80
C ASN A 881 5.72 -4.50 2.73
N ILE A 882 5.73 -4.13 1.45
CA ILE A 882 5.39 -5.07 0.38
C ILE A 882 6.47 -6.14 0.24
N LEU A 883 7.74 -5.77 0.34
CA LEU A 883 8.83 -6.75 0.37
C LEU A 883 8.71 -7.65 1.61
N ILE A 884 8.53 -7.06 2.80
CA ILE A 884 8.44 -7.83 4.06
C ILE A 884 7.30 -8.83 4.02
N SER A 885 6.10 -8.40 3.62
CA SER A 885 4.94 -9.29 3.48
C SER A 885 5.15 -10.37 2.43
N SER A 886 5.85 -10.06 1.33
CA SER A 886 6.20 -11.03 0.30
C SER A 886 7.15 -12.11 0.82
N ILE A 887 8.22 -11.73 1.53
CA ILE A 887 9.16 -12.70 2.11
C ILE A 887 8.48 -13.54 3.19
N LYS A 888 7.64 -12.95 4.06
CA LYS A 888 6.83 -13.71 5.03
C LYS A 888 5.95 -14.76 4.34
N ARG A 889 5.28 -14.38 3.24
CA ARG A 889 4.43 -15.29 2.47
C ARG A 889 5.24 -16.42 1.84
N LEU A 890 6.42 -16.12 1.28
CA LEU A 890 7.31 -17.15 0.73
C LEU A 890 7.76 -18.15 1.81
N ALA A 891 8.16 -17.66 2.99
CA ALA A 891 8.56 -18.51 4.11
C ALA A 891 7.39 -19.36 4.64
N GLU A 892 6.19 -18.80 4.75
CA GLU A 892 5.00 -19.55 5.20
C GLU A 892 4.55 -20.60 4.17
N LEU A 893 4.64 -20.28 2.87
CA LEU A 893 4.40 -21.26 1.81
C LEU A 893 5.42 -22.41 1.89
N ALA A 894 6.71 -22.10 2.02
CA ALA A 894 7.75 -23.13 2.20
C ALA A 894 7.47 -24.01 3.43
N LYS A 895 7.03 -23.41 4.53
CA LYS A 895 6.67 -24.14 5.76
C LYS A 895 5.42 -25.00 5.60
N THR A 896 4.45 -24.56 4.79
CA THR A 896 3.19 -25.29 4.57
C THR A 896 3.41 -26.48 3.65
N GLU A 897 4.13 -26.28 2.54
CA GLU A 897 4.47 -27.32 1.57
C GLU A 897 5.56 -28.27 2.11
N GLY A 898 6.40 -27.81 3.04
CA GLY A 898 7.46 -28.60 3.68
C GLY A 898 7.02 -29.39 4.91
N LYS A 899 5.71 -29.51 5.19
CA LYS A 899 5.21 -30.43 6.23
C LYS A 899 5.26 -31.86 5.69
N PRO A 900 5.86 -32.82 6.42
CA PRO A 900 5.94 -34.21 6.01
C PRO A 900 4.58 -34.89 5.90
#